data_AF-A0A9N9YHU7-F1
#
_entry.id   AF-A0A9N9YHU7-F1
#
_cell.length_a   1.000
_cell.length_b   1.000
_cell.length_c   1.000
_cell.angle_alpha   90.00
_cell.angle_beta   90.00
_cell.angle_gamma   90.00
#
_symmetry.space_group_name_H-M   'P 1'
#
loop_
_entity.id
_entity.type
_entity.pdbx_description
1 polymer ?
#
loop_
_entity_poly.entity_id
_entity_poly.type
_entity_poly.pdbx_seq_one_letter_code
_entity_poly.pdbx_strand_id
1 'polypeptide(L)'
;MAAPLQFATFSSEIELPFYSALFASKLDYDKLDDSARGVLGLYEPRLEDPDSSCKMQILGNALTNQDVPLGAARAEGIIKNVNTLEGFKNTDKSAMIKQAGRQIWDAINDGSIYSVPSLLSSFVILSYADLKKYKFTYWFAFPALHSDPQWRRSGPSEHLTADESTALVDRVGTWRYSVDRREHGFFLAKKAQIQEAEADETEGGYKLPYRWEVGSLREFENGFFNDTPEGDRYVAFLDPSTYPEGPGWPLRNLLVLIRQRFRLNKVKILCYRDIWARRHEARSVILPIETDPQENVDGSEIPKVTGWERSRNGKLQAQQANLGDYMDPTRLADSSVDLNLKLMKWRLAPELNLELIKNTKCLLLGAGTLGGYVSRNLLGWGVRKVTFVDYGKVSYSNPVRQPLFEFDDCVDGGKPKAPQAAAALKRIYPGVESEGHALSVPMLGHPYTDEEKTKKEFDRLGELIQAHDVIFLLMDTRESRWLPTVMGKAAGKIVMNAALGFDSYVVMRHGAESEEEGAASLGCYFCNDVVAPGDVSDSPRGNSASENHDALTKFIPQSMKDQTLDQQCTVTRPGVAAIASALLVELLTSLLQHPQGNKANAPQPTAGSEPPRDPPDHPLGLVPHQIRGYVSTFQNMVIRGQSYDCCSACSPKILDAYRKDGWEFVKRALQEKDYVAELSGLAELQRKAEELDADLDWDEEDQLADDGEAELL
;
A
#
# COMPACT_ATOMS: atom_id res chain seq x y z
N MET A 1 54.33 22.53 14.50
CA MET A 1 54.19 22.13 13.09
C MET A 1 52.80 22.56 12.64
N ALA A 2 52.68 23.31 11.55
CA ALA A 2 51.36 23.67 11.03
C ALA A 2 50.63 22.40 10.58
N ALA A 3 49.35 22.28 10.96
CA ALA A 3 48.55 21.10 10.66
C ALA A 3 48.26 21.03 9.14
N PRO A 4 48.24 19.82 8.56
CA PRO A 4 47.89 19.64 7.15
C PRO A 4 46.42 20.04 6.90
N LEU A 5 46.14 20.52 5.69
CA LEU A 5 44.80 20.96 5.32
C LEU A 5 43.80 19.78 5.33
N GLN A 6 42.68 19.96 6.01
CA GLN A 6 41.57 19.00 6.03
C GLN A 6 40.50 19.40 5.01
N PHE A 7 39.75 18.42 4.49
CA PHE A 7 38.78 18.62 3.42
C PHE A 7 37.46 17.96 3.77
N ALA A 8 36.35 18.67 3.53
CA ALA A 8 35.00 18.09 3.61
C ALA A 8 34.78 17.14 2.42
N THR A 9 34.34 15.91 2.71
CA THR A 9 34.17 14.86 1.70
C THR A 9 32.90 15.04 0.90
N PHE A 10 32.94 14.77 -0.41
CA PHE A 10 31.72 14.63 -1.19
C PHE A 10 30.88 13.45 -0.69
N SER A 11 29.56 13.63 -0.70
CA SER A 11 28.56 12.58 -0.53
C SER A 11 27.54 12.65 -1.66
N SER A 12 26.98 11.51 -2.03
CA SER A 12 26.04 11.37 -3.15
C SER A 12 24.61 11.73 -2.75
N GLU A 13 23.89 12.35 -3.67
CA GLU A 13 22.46 12.62 -3.59
C GLU A 13 21.83 12.28 -4.94
N ILE A 14 21.00 11.24 -4.98
CA ILE A 14 20.38 10.74 -6.22
C ILE A 14 18.88 10.98 -6.15
N GLU A 15 18.31 11.65 -7.15
CA GLU A 15 16.86 11.85 -7.23
C GLU A 15 16.12 10.56 -7.61
N LEU A 16 14.90 10.41 -7.11
CA LEU A 16 14.06 9.23 -7.38
C LEU A 16 13.88 8.94 -8.89
N PRO A 17 13.64 9.93 -9.77
CA PRO A 17 13.46 9.68 -11.21
C PRO A 17 14.70 9.11 -11.90
N PHE A 18 15.90 9.30 -11.35
CA PHE A 18 17.13 8.75 -11.93
C PHE A 18 17.12 7.23 -11.92
N TYR A 19 16.61 6.61 -10.84
CA TYR A 19 16.52 5.15 -10.77
C TYR A 19 15.59 4.60 -11.85
N SER A 20 14.44 5.24 -12.07
CA SER A 20 13.50 4.86 -13.13
C SER A 20 14.13 5.01 -14.52
N ALA A 21 14.84 6.10 -14.77
CA ALA A 21 15.54 6.33 -16.03
C ALA A 21 16.65 5.30 -16.27
N LEU A 22 17.42 4.95 -15.23
CA LEU A 22 18.46 3.92 -15.31
C LEU A 22 17.87 2.52 -15.54
N PHE A 23 16.74 2.20 -14.90
CA PHE A 23 16.07 0.91 -15.06
C PHE A 23 15.47 0.75 -16.45
N ALA A 24 14.75 1.76 -16.94
CA ALA A 24 14.25 1.80 -18.31
C ALA A 24 15.42 1.68 -19.29
N SER A 25 16.50 2.42 -19.06
CA SER A 25 17.65 2.35 -19.94
C SER A 25 18.33 0.98 -19.96
N LYS A 26 18.37 0.30 -18.82
CA LYS A 26 18.94 -1.05 -18.71
C LYS A 26 18.11 -2.10 -19.44
N LEU A 27 16.78 -1.97 -19.40
CA LEU A 27 15.85 -2.89 -20.07
C LEU A 27 15.81 -2.66 -21.58
N ASP A 28 15.70 -1.39 -21.99
CA ASP A 28 15.37 -1.05 -23.37
C ASP A 28 16.61 -0.96 -24.26
N TYR A 29 17.73 -0.46 -23.72
CA TYR A 29 18.96 -0.21 -24.49
C TYR A 29 20.11 -1.12 -24.08
N ASP A 30 20.55 -1.08 -22.81
CA ASP A 30 21.82 -1.71 -22.42
C ASP A 30 21.71 -3.25 -22.40
N LYS A 31 20.58 -3.81 -21.98
CA LYS A 31 20.35 -5.26 -21.86
C LYS A 31 21.49 -5.93 -21.07
N LEU A 32 22.34 -6.70 -21.74
CA LEU A 32 23.50 -7.38 -21.15
C LEU A 32 24.78 -6.55 -21.18
N ASP A 33 24.83 -5.44 -21.91
CA ASP A 33 25.97 -4.54 -21.93
C ASP A 33 26.15 -3.88 -20.54
N ASP A 34 27.35 -3.98 -20.00
CA ASP A 34 27.75 -3.38 -18.72
C ASP A 34 28.87 -2.33 -18.89
N SER A 35 29.04 -1.83 -20.13
CA SER A 35 29.93 -0.72 -20.46
C SER A 35 29.61 0.53 -19.64
N ALA A 36 30.64 1.28 -19.29
CA ALA A 36 30.48 2.52 -18.53
C ALA A 36 29.80 3.61 -19.37
N ARG A 37 28.89 4.36 -18.76
CA ARG A 37 28.14 5.45 -19.40
C ARG A 37 28.38 6.78 -18.72
N GLY A 38 28.35 7.87 -19.48
CA GLY A 38 28.44 9.21 -18.93
C GLY A 38 27.25 9.55 -18.04
N VAL A 39 27.51 10.19 -16.91
CA VAL A 39 26.50 10.73 -16.00
C VAL A 39 26.90 12.14 -15.61
N LEU A 40 25.99 13.09 -15.78
CA LEU A 40 26.19 14.45 -15.30
C LEU A 40 25.99 14.51 -13.78
N GLY A 41 27.00 14.97 -13.06
CA GLY A 41 26.86 15.35 -11.65
C GLY A 41 26.85 16.86 -11.50
N LEU A 42 26.13 17.36 -10.49
CA LEU A 42 26.08 18.77 -10.15
C LEU A 42 26.47 18.96 -8.68
N TYR A 43 27.15 20.06 -8.39
CA TYR A 43 27.42 20.48 -7.02
C TYR A 43 27.33 22.01 -6.92
N GLU A 44 26.97 22.49 -5.74
CA GLU A 44 26.72 23.91 -5.50
C GLU A 44 27.02 24.30 -4.06
N PRO A 45 27.27 25.60 -3.78
CA PRO A 45 27.30 26.12 -2.42
C PRO A 45 25.90 26.06 -1.79
N ARG A 46 25.76 25.30 -0.71
CA ARG A 46 24.49 25.20 0.04
C ARG A 46 24.42 26.19 1.19
N LEU A 47 23.22 26.39 1.71
CA LEU A 47 22.94 27.17 2.94
C LEU A 47 22.69 26.28 4.16
N GLU A 48 22.82 24.97 4.00
CA GLU A 48 22.51 23.95 5.01
C GLU A 48 23.64 23.76 6.03
N ASP A 49 23.36 22.97 7.07
CA ASP A 49 24.32 22.57 8.08
C ASP A 49 25.58 21.92 7.46
N PRO A 50 26.77 22.05 8.10
CA PRO A 50 28.02 21.48 7.60
C PRO A 50 27.96 20.02 7.19
N ASP A 51 27.21 19.19 7.92
CA ASP A 51 27.06 17.75 7.65
C ASP A 51 26.21 17.44 6.39
N SER A 52 25.40 18.40 5.97
CA SER A 52 24.59 18.34 4.73
C SER A 52 25.28 19.02 3.54
N SER A 53 26.47 19.60 3.75
CA SER A 53 27.26 20.22 2.68
C SER A 53 27.96 19.18 1.80
N CYS A 54 28.67 19.63 0.75
CA CYS A 54 29.45 18.77 -0.15
C CYS A 54 28.62 17.62 -0.75
N LYS A 55 27.49 17.94 -1.39
CA LYS A 55 26.65 16.96 -2.09
C LYS A 55 26.95 16.94 -3.58
N MET A 56 27.13 15.75 -4.13
CA MET A 56 27.12 15.49 -5.57
C MET A 56 25.72 15.03 -5.96
N GLN A 57 24.99 15.90 -6.67
CA GLN A 57 23.63 15.68 -7.11
C GLN A 57 23.60 14.94 -8.44
N ILE A 58 22.79 13.88 -8.50
CA ILE A 58 22.44 13.15 -9.72
C ILE A 58 20.95 13.34 -9.95
N LEU A 59 20.62 14.21 -10.91
CA LEU A 59 19.24 14.53 -11.27
C LEU A 59 18.59 13.41 -12.08
N GLY A 60 17.26 13.43 -12.16
CA GLY A 60 16.48 12.44 -12.90
C GLY A 60 16.90 12.21 -14.35
N ASN A 61 17.35 13.26 -15.04
CA ASN A 61 17.76 13.23 -16.44
C ASN A 61 19.29 13.21 -16.65
N ALA A 62 20.08 12.90 -15.61
CA ALA A 62 21.54 12.97 -15.62
C ALA A 62 22.24 12.08 -16.67
N LEU A 63 21.55 11.08 -17.25
CA LEU A 63 22.07 10.21 -18.30
C LEU A 63 22.10 10.88 -19.69
N THR A 64 21.27 11.90 -19.90
CA THR A 64 21.08 12.54 -21.22
C THR A 64 21.26 14.05 -21.17
N ASN A 65 21.09 14.67 -20.01
CA ASN A 65 21.18 16.11 -19.84
C ASN A 65 22.64 16.60 -19.79
N GLN A 66 22.87 17.81 -20.30
CA GLN A 66 24.15 18.53 -20.29
C GLN A 66 24.01 19.96 -19.72
N ASP A 67 22.81 20.35 -19.31
CA ASP A 67 22.52 21.67 -18.76
C ASP A 67 22.97 21.80 -17.30
N VAL A 68 23.46 22.99 -16.96
CA VAL A 68 23.95 23.34 -15.62
C VAL A 68 23.10 24.50 -15.09
N PRO A 69 22.39 24.33 -13.96
CA PRO A 69 21.64 25.42 -13.34
C PRO A 69 22.54 26.60 -12.94
N LEU A 70 21.94 27.80 -12.87
CA LEU A 70 22.63 28.98 -12.36
C LEU A 70 23.06 28.74 -10.90
N GLY A 71 24.32 29.05 -10.57
CA GLY A 71 24.87 28.85 -9.23
C GLY A 71 25.51 27.47 -8.98
N ALA A 72 25.24 26.47 -9.82
CA ALA A 72 25.86 25.14 -9.73
C ALA A 72 27.08 24.99 -10.65
N ALA A 73 27.96 24.03 -10.38
CA ALA A 73 28.99 23.57 -11.28
C ALA A 73 28.74 22.11 -11.69
N ARG A 74 29.19 21.76 -12.90
CA ARG A 74 29.17 20.39 -13.39
C ARG A 74 30.39 19.60 -12.96
N ALA A 75 30.17 18.32 -12.72
CA ALA A 75 31.17 17.30 -12.49
C ALA A 75 31.01 16.19 -13.54
N GLU A 76 32.12 15.77 -14.15
CA GLU A 76 32.10 14.69 -15.13
C GLU A 76 32.05 13.34 -14.44
N GLY A 77 31.00 12.56 -14.71
CA GLY A 77 30.79 11.26 -14.09
C GLY A 77 30.70 10.12 -15.08
N ILE A 78 31.00 8.92 -14.59
CA ILE A 78 30.62 7.68 -15.27
C ILE A 78 29.88 6.73 -14.32
N ILE A 79 28.93 5.97 -14.85
CA ILE A 79 28.26 4.86 -14.16
C ILE A 79 28.61 3.54 -14.84
N LYS A 80 29.06 2.57 -14.06
CA LYS A 80 29.21 1.17 -14.48
C LYS A 80 28.17 0.33 -13.76
N ASN A 81 27.12 -0.05 -14.50
CA ASN A 81 26.04 -0.88 -13.97
C ASN A 81 26.23 -2.35 -14.37
N VAL A 82 26.66 -3.17 -13.41
CA VAL A 82 26.89 -4.60 -13.65
C VAL A 82 25.59 -5.40 -13.63
N ASN A 83 25.58 -6.53 -14.32
CA ASN A 83 24.39 -7.39 -14.46
C ASN A 83 24.09 -8.26 -13.24
N THR A 84 25.11 -8.58 -12.43
CA THR A 84 24.97 -9.51 -11.29
C THR A 84 25.56 -8.92 -10.02
N LEU A 85 24.97 -9.29 -8.87
CA LEU A 85 25.49 -8.92 -7.56
C LEU A 85 26.90 -9.47 -7.33
N GLU A 86 27.22 -10.64 -7.88
CA GLU A 86 28.56 -11.23 -7.83
C GLU A 86 29.56 -10.39 -8.63
N GLY A 87 29.18 -9.93 -9.82
CA GLY A 87 29.98 -8.98 -10.61
C GLY A 87 30.28 -7.69 -9.84
N PHE A 88 29.31 -7.18 -9.08
CA PHE A 88 29.47 -5.98 -8.26
C PHE A 88 30.52 -6.21 -7.16
N LYS A 89 30.43 -7.35 -6.47
CA LYS A 89 31.37 -7.72 -5.40
C LYS A 89 32.78 -7.92 -5.94
N ASN A 90 32.91 -8.65 -7.06
CA ASN A 90 34.18 -9.04 -7.66
C ASN A 90 34.87 -7.91 -8.46
N THR A 91 34.17 -6.83 -8.79
CA THR A 91 34.78 -5.67 -9.45
C THR A 91 35.92 -5.11 -8.61
N ASP A 92 37.11 -4.96 -9.22
CA ASP A 92 38.28 -4.35 -8.60
C ASP A 92 38.08 -2.83 -8.42
N LYS A 93 37.61 -2.48 -7.23
CA LYS A 93 37.34 -1.10 -6.80
C LYS A 93 38.61 -0.26 -6.69
N SER A 94 39.75 -0.91 -6.43
CA SER A 94 41.05 -0.23 -6.34
C SER A 94 41.58 0.13 -7.72
N ALA A 95 41.46 -0.76 -8.70
CA ALA A 95 41.79 -0.45 -10.09
C ALA A 95 40.88 0.65 -10.65
N MET A 96 39.57 0.57 -10.40
CA MET A 96 38.59 1.53 -10.90
C MET A 96 38.89 2.97 -10.46
N ILE A 97 39.15 3.19 -9.17
CA ILE A 97 39.46 4.54 -8.66
C ILE A 97 40.85 5.03 -9.13
N LYS A 98 41.83 4.14 -9.27
CA LYS A 98 43.15 4.48 -9.81
C LYS A 98 43.06 4.90 -11.27
N GLN A 99 42.25 4.22 -12.07
CA GLN A 99 42.01 4.59 -13.47
C GLN A 99 41.36 5.97 -13.58
N ALA A 100 40.34 6.25 -12.76
CA ALA A 100 39.70 7.56 -12.74
C ALA A 100 40.67 8.67 -12.29
N GLY A 101 41.49 8.42 -11.26
CA GLY A 101 42.54 9.36 -10.86
C GLY A 101 43.61 9.58 -11.93
N ARG A 102 43.96 8.54 -12.69
CA ARG A 102 44.90 8.65 -13.82
C ARG A 102 44.38 9.55 -14.92
N GLN A 103 43.08 9.48 -15.24
CA GLN A 103 42.48 10.41 -16.21
C GLN A 103 42.65 11.87 -15.80
N ILE A 104 42.49 12.19 -14.51
CA ILE A 104 42.72 13.54 -13.98
C ILE A 104 44.21 13.92 -14.09
N TRP A 105 45.09 13.01 -13.67
CA TRP A 105 46.54 13.24 -13.69
C TRP A 105 47.09 13.48 -15.10
N ASP A 106 46.69 12.64 -16.05
CA ASP A 106 47.10 12.74 -17.45
C ASP A 106 46.59 14.05 -18.06
N ALA A 107 45.32 14.42 -17.78
CA ALA A 107 44.76 15.69 -18.22
C ALA A 107 45.47 16.93 -17.64
N ILE A 108 45.96 16.84 -16.39
CA ILE A 108 46.76 17.91 -15.78
C ILE A 108 48.11 18.03 -16.50
N ASN A 109 48.78 16.91 -16.77
CA ASN A 109 50.10 16.90 -17.40
C ASN A 109 50.03 17.36 -18.86
N ASP A 110 49.10 16.84 -19.66
CA ASP A 110 48.97 17.20 -21.07
C ASP A 110 48.30 18.57 -21.29
N GLY A 111 47.59 19.10 -20.28
CA GLY A 111 46.95 20.42 -20.31
C GLY A 111 45.53 20.41 -20.83
N SER A 112 45.01 19.24 -21.20
CA SER A 112 43.62 19.08 -21.61
C SER A 112 42.64 19.42 -20.47
N ILE A 113 43.10 19.42 -19.21
CA ILE A 113 42.36 19.89 -18.03
C ILE A 113 41.87 21.34 -18.15
N TYR A 114 42.58 22.20 -18.88
CA TYR A 114 42.17 23.58 -19.09
C TYR A 114 40.97 23.73 -20.03
N SER A 115 40.76 22.75 -20.91
CA SER A 115 39.57 22.71 -21.79
C SER A 115 38.36 22.13 -21.06
N VAL A 116 38.58 21.27 -20.06
CA VAL A 116 37.51 20.66 -19.25
C VAL A 116 37.89 20.67 -17.76
N PRO A 117 37.86 21.84 -17.09
CA PRO A 117 38.21 21.92 -15.66
C PRO A 117 37.28 21.09 -14.76
N SER A 118 36.04 20.82 -15.19
CA SER A 118 35.08 19.95 -14.48
C SER A 118 35.59 18.53 -14.20
N LEU A 119 36.62 18.05 -14.92
CA LEU A 119 37.29 16.77 -14.62
C LEU A 119 37.96 16.75 -13.24
N LEU A 120 38.37 17.91 -12.71
CA LEU A 120 38.91 18.03 -11.35
C LEU A 120 37.88 17.64 -10.28
N SER A 121 36.58 17.71 -10.60
CA SER A 121 35.48 17.27 -9.73
C SER A 121 34.84 15.95 -10.20
N SER A 122 35.54 15.16 -11.02
CA SER A 122 34.97 13.94 -11.60
C SER A 122 34.58 12.88 -10.55
N PHE A 123 33.68 11.98 -10.94
CA PHE A 123 33.20 10.90 -10.08
C PHE A 123 32.91 9.61 -10.85
N VAL A 124 32.80 8.51 -10.12
CA VAL A 124 32.50 7.18 -10.65
C VAL A 124 31.42 6.52 -9.81
N ILE A 125 30.42 5.93 -10.45
CA ILE A 125 29.37 5.13 -9.81
C ILE A 125 29.56 3.68 -10.23
N LEU A 126 29.77 2.79 -9.25
CA LEU A 126 29.59 1.35 -9.47
C LEU A 126 28.20 0.97 -8.98
N SER A 127 27.40 0.28 -9.80
CA SER A 127 26.03 -0.09 -9.42
C SER A 127 25.60 -1.48 -9.86
N TYR A 128 24.58 -2.00 -9.19
CA TYR A 128 23.83 -3.20 -9.53
C TYR A 128 22.34 -2.95 -9.27
N ALA A 129 21.52 -3.17 -10.30
CA ALA A 129 20.06 -3.00 -10.24
C ALA A 129 19.35 -4.37 -10.22
N ASP A 130 18.72 -4.71 -9.09
CA ASP A 130 17.82 -5.86 -8.99
C ASP A 130 16.40 -5.42 -9.38
N LEU A 131 16.08 -5.57 -10.67
CA LEU A 131 14.80 -5.18 -11.25
C LEU A 131 13.62 -6.04 -10.74
N LYS A 132 13.89 -7.23 -10.19
CA LYS A 132 12.84 -8.10 -9.63
C LYS A 132 12.42 -7.68 -8.23
N LYS A 133 13.39 -7.21 -7.43
CA LYS A 133 13.16 -6.76 -6.05
C LYS A 133 13.08 -5.25 -5.92
N TYR A 134 13.23 -4.52 -7.03
CA TYR A 134 13.33 -3.06 -7.08
C TYR A 134 14.39 -2.52 -6.11
N LYS A 135 15.54 -3.20 -6.03
CA LYS A 135 16.66 -2.80 -5.17
C LYS A 135 17.82 -2.31 -6.00
N PHE A 136 18.36 -1.16 -5.63
CA PHE A 136 19.51 -0.57 -6.30
C PHE A 136 20.69 -0.49 -5.34
N THR A 137 21.74 -1.25 -5.62
CA THR A 137 22.99 -1.23 -4.84
C THR A 137 24.01 -0.41 -5.60
N TYR A 138 24.63 0.57 -4.94
CA TYR A 138 25.56 1.49 -5.57
C TYR A 138 26.69 1.94 -4.65
N TRP A 139 27.78 2.44 -5.23
CA TRP A 139 28.88 3.04 -4.49
C TRP A 139 29.54 4.13 -5.33
N PHE A 140 29.63 5.34 -4.78
CA PHE A 140 30.31 6.48 -5.40
C PHE A 140 31.79 6.49 -5.04
N ALA A 141 32.61 6.88 -6.02
CA ALA A 141 33.99 7.27 -5.82
C ALA A 141 34.21 8.69 -6.38
N PHE A 142 34.81 9.55 -5.57
CA PHE A 142 35.21 10.91 -5.91
C PHE A 142 36.75 10.97 -5.99
N PRO A 143 37.38 10.53 -7.10
CA PRO A 143 38.83 10.42 -7.23
C PRO A 143 39.54 11.72 -6.85
N ALA A 144 40.35 11.65 -5.81
CA ALA A 144 41.16 12.75 -5.31
C ALA A 144 42.63 12.34 -5.25
N LEU A 145 43.46 13.10 -5.95
CA LEU A 145 44.92 12.99 -5.98
C LEU A 145 45.50 13.60 -4.70
N HIS A 146 46.45 12.89 -4.08
CA HIS A 146 47.17 13.39 -2.90
C HIS A 146 48.33 14.27 -3.35
N SER A 147 48.54 15.40 -2.71
CA SER A 147 49.75 16.22 -2.91
C SER A 147 50.78 15.86 -1.84
N ASP A 148 52.01 15.59 -2.25
CA ASP A 148 53.13 15.24 -1.36
C ASP A 148 54.42 15.95 -1.80
N PRO A 149 54.99 16.93 -1.04
CA PRO A 149 54.59 17.37 0.29
C PRO A 149 53.18 17.92 0.40
N GLN A 150 52.60 17.82 1.60
CA GLN A 150 51.24 18.25 1.89
C GLN A 150 51.13 19.78 1.93
N TRP A 151 49.97 20.30 1.53
CA TRP A 151 49.63 21.70 1.71
C TRP A 151 49.19 21.97 3.14
N ARG A 152 49.68 23.08 3.71
CA ARG A 152 49.38 23.54 5.06
C ARG A 152 48.96 25.00 5.03
N ARG A 153 48.27 25.43 6.09
CA ARG A 153 47.92 26.85 6.27
C ARG A 153 49.18 27.67 6.53
N SER A 154 49.35 28.76 5.79
CA SER A 154 50.42 29.74 6.04
C SER A 154 49.97 30.88 6.97
N GLY A 155 48.65 31.00 7.24
CA GLY A 155 48.05 32.04 8.08
C GLY A 155 46.57 31.80 8.37
N PRO A 156 45.89 32.72 9.10
CA PRO A 156 44.45 32.63 9.37
C PRO A 156 43.63 32.75 8.07
N SER A 157 42.38 32.28 8.09
CA SER A 157 41.45 32.54 6.98
C SER A 157 41.14 34.02 6.86
N GLU A 158 41.09 34.50 5.63
CA GLU A 158 40.66 35.86 5.29
C GLU A 158 39.20 35.80 4.80
N HIS A 159 38.44 36.87 5.05
CA HIS A 159 37.05 37.01 4.63
C HIS A 159 36.87 38.29 3.83
N LEU A 160 35.97 38.24 2.85
CA LEU A 160 35.56 39.42 2.10
C LEU A 160 34.54 40.22 2.93
N THR A 161 34.47 41.53 2.67
CA THR A 161 33.34 42.34 3.14
C THR A 161 32.10 42.14 2.25
N ALA A 162 30.94 42.60 2.72
CA ALA A 162 29.68 42.51 1.97
C ALA A 162 29.77 43.13 0.56
N ASP A 163 30.40 44.30 0.44
CA ASP A 163 30.57 45.01 -0.82
C ASP A 163 31.55 44.28 -1.76
N GLU A 164 32.68 43.79 -1.22
CA GLU A 164 33.65 43.02 -2.00
C GLU A 164 33.08 41.71 -2.52
N SER A 165 32.29 41.01 -1.70
CA SER A 165 31.59 39.78 -2.07
C SER A 165 30.55 40.04 -3.14
N THR A 166 29.74 41.10 -2.98
CA THR A 166 28.72 41.47 -3.97
C THR A 166 29.33 41.76 -5.34
N ALA A 167 30.38 42.60 -5.38
CA ALA A 167 31.09 42.91 -6.61
C ALA A 167 31.74 41.68 -7.26
N LEU A 168 32.26 40.75 -6.46
CA LEU A 168 32.82 39.48 -6.96
C LEU A 168 31.74 38.59 -7.56
N VAL A 169 30.60 38.43 -6.89
CA VAL A 169 29.47 37.62 -7.37
C VAL A 169 28.95 38.14 -8.72
N ASP A 170 28.82 39.46 -8.86
CA ASP A 170 28.44 40.10 -10.11
C ASP A 170 29.46 39.81 -11.22
N ARG A 171 30.76 39.94 -10.92
CA ARG A 171 31.83 39.68 -11.90
C ARG A 171 31.89 38.20 -12.31
N VAL A 172 31.76 37.28 -11.37
CA VAL A 172 31.70 35.83 -11.62
C VAL A 172 30.47 35.51 -12.46
N GLY A 173 29.31 36.12 -12.16
CA GLY A 173 28.10 36.01 -12.97
C GLY A 173 28.35 36.36 -14.43
N THR A 174 28.92 37.53 -14.70
CA THR A 174 29.27 37.97 -16.06
C THR A 174 30.29 37.03 -16.73
N TRP A 175 31.35 36.63 -16.01
CA TRP A 175 32.36 35.71 -16.54
C TRP A 175 31.76 34.37 -16.97
N ARG A 176 30.81 33.81 -16.21
CA ARG A 176 30.17 32.53 -16.54
C ARG A 176 29.41 32.52 -17.87
N TYR A 177 28.93 33.68 -18.34
CA TYR A 177 28.31 33.80 -19.68
C TYR A 177 29.34 33.82 -20.81
N SER A 178 30.61 34.11 -20.51
CA SER A 178 31.69 34.23 -21.50
C SER A 178 32.51 32.95 -21.71
N VAL A 179 32.33 31.94 -20.86
CA VAL A 179 33.13 30.70 -20.88
C VAL A 179 32.25 29.45 -20.99
N ASP A 180 32.88 28.31 -21.29
CA ASP A 180 32.19 27.02 -21.32
C ASP A 180 31.68 26.63 -19.92
N ARG A 181 30.53 25.96 -19.87
CA ARG A 181 29.90 25.51 -18.62
C ARG A 181 30.79 24.55 -17.82
N ARG A 182 31.73 23.87 -18.48
CA ARG A 182 32.76 22.99 -17.87
C ARG A 182 33.79 23.76 -17.05
N GLU A 183 33.91 25.07 -17.26
CA GLU A 183 34.87 25.93 -16.54
C GLU A 183 34.28 26.50 -15.24
N HIS A 184 32.95 26.53 -15.08
CA HIS A 184 32.26 27.24 -13.99
C HIS A 184 32.68 26.85 -12.57
N GLY A 185 33.26 25.66 -12.38
CA GLY A 185 33.71 25.17 -11.09
C GLY A 185 35.05 25.71 -10.62
N PHE A 186 35.92 26.22 -11.51
CA PHE A 186 37.29 26.60 -11.19
C PHE A 186 37.75 27.80 -12.02
N PHE A 187 38.32 28.81 -11.37
CA PHE A 187 38.67 30.07 -12.02
C PHE A 187 39.79 30.82 -11.28
N LEU A 188 40.29 31.89 -11.90
CA LEU A 188 41.24 32.82 -11.31
C LEU A 188 40.53 34.11 -10.96
N ALA A 189 40.94 34.76 -9.88
CA ALA A 189 40.44 36.08 -9.52
C ALA A 189 41.58 36.98 -9.05
N LYS A 190 41.53 38.27 -9.39
CA LYS A 190 42.47 39.28 -8.87
C LYS A 190 41.80 40.62 -8.59
N LYS A 191 42.44 41.41 -7.73
CA LYS A 191 42.09 42.81 -7.50
C LYS A 191 42.94 43.71 -8.42
N ALA A 192 42.32 44.30 -9.43
CA ALA A 192 42.96 45.25 -10.34
C ALA A 192 42.76 46.68 -9.84
N GLN A 193 43.82 47.49 -9.82
CA GLN A 193 43.76 48.90 -9.41
C GLN A 193 42.96 49.72 -10.44
N ILE A 194 42.07 50.60 -9.98
CA ILE A 194 41.29 51.49 -10.84
C ILE A 194 42.14 52.74 -11.14
N GLN A 195 42.27 53.13 -12.41
CA GLN A 195 42.88 54.41 -12.78
C GLN A 195 41.88 55.55 -12.55
N GLU A 196 42.35 56.71 -12.06
CA GLU A 196 41.50 57.86 -11.66
C GLU A 196 40.50 58.35 -12.74
N ALA A 197 40.75 58.03 -14.03
CA ALA A 197 39.87 58.40 -15.15
C ALA A 197 38.67 57.45 -15.37
N GLU A 198 38.62 56.29 -14.72
CA GLU A 198 37.56 55.27 -14.89
C GLU A 198 36.60 55.19 -13.68
N ALA A 199 36.75 56.10 -12.70
CA ALA A 199 36.01 56.07 -11.43
C ALA A 199 34.50 56.36 -11.57
N ASP A 200 34.06 56.97 -12.68
CA ASP A 200 32.64 57.28 -12.95
C ASP A 200 31.87 56.11 -13.62
N GLU A 201 32.56 55.04 -14.06
CA GLU A 201 31.97 53.90 -14.77
C GLU A 201 32.06 52.56 -14.01
N THR A 202 32.15 52.58 -12.67
CA THR A 202 32.05 51.31 -11.91
C THR A 202 30.64 50.73 -12.05
N GLU A 203 30.46 49.77 -12.98
CA GLU A 203 29.27 48.94 -13.11
C GLU A 203 28.91 48.34 -11.75
N GLY A 204 27.84 48.84 -11.13
CA GLY A 204 27.30 48.33 -9.85
C GLY A 204 27.25 49.32 -8.69
N GLY A 205 27.85 50.51 -8.78
CA GLY A 205 27.72 51.56 -7.76
C GLY A 205 28.47 51.33 -6.43
N TYR A 206 29.43 50.40 -6.41
CA TYR A 206 30.24 50.07 -5.22
C TYR A 206 31.47 50.97 -5.11
N LYS A 207 31.74 51.57 -3.95
CA LYS A 207 32.94 52.39 -3.69
C LYS A 207 34.14 51.54 -3.24
N LEU A 208 34.57 50.59 -4.08
CA LEU A 208 35.77 49.79 -3.82
C LEU A 208 37.01 50.45 -4.45
N PRO A 209 38.19 50.40 -3.82
CA PRO A 209 39.42 50.98 -4.38
C PRO A 209 40.03 50.14 -5.52
N TYR A 210 39.37 49.05 -5.92
CA TYR A 210 39.83 48.11 -6.93
C TYR A 210 38.63 47.48 -7.66
N ARG A 211 38.89 46.89 -8.83
CA ARG A 211 37.93 46.09 -9.60
C ARG A 211 38.29 44.60 -9.53
N TRP A 212 37.28 43.75 -9.42
CA TRP A 212 37.48 42.31 -9.61
C TRP A 212 37.66 41.97 -11.09
N GLU A 213 38.74 41.25 -11.38
CA GLU A 213 38.91 40.54 -12.65
C GLU A 213 38.85 39.04 -12.40
N VAL A 214 38.06 38.35 -13.22
CA VAL A 214 37.86 36.89 -13.16
C VAL A 214 38.23 36.31 -14.51
N GLY A 215 39.05 35.26 -14.50
CA GLY A 215 39.59 34.63 -15.69
C GLY A 215 39.55 33.11 -15.62
N SER A 216 39.71 32.48 -16.78
CA SER A 216 39.79 31.02 -16.93
C SER A 216 41.09 30.47 -16.33
N LEU A 217 41.13 29.22 -15.88
CA LEU A 217 42.37 28.61 -15.34
C LEU A 217 43.55 28.66 -16.34
N ARG A 218 43.29 28.51 -17.64
CA ARG A 218 44.29 28.59 -18.71
C ARG A 218 45.02 29.93 -18.77
N GLU A 219 44.37 31.01 -18.32
CA GLU A 219 44.94 32.36 -18.41
C GLU A 219 46.10 32.53 -17.44
N PHE A 220 46.26 31.64 -16.45
CA PHE A 220 47.42 31.62 -15.57
C PHE A 220 48.73 31.58 -16.37
N GLU A 221 48.83 30.61 -17.30
CA GLU A 221 50.02 30.43 -18.13
C GLU A 221 50.20 31.57 -19.15
N ASN A 222 49.12 32.30 -19.46
CA ASN A 222 49.12 33.48 -20.32
C ASN A 222 49.42 34.79 -19.56
N GLY A 223 49.76 34.72 -18.28
CA GLY A 223 50.14 35.89 -17.50
C GLY A 223 48.98 36.67 -16.88
N PHE A 224 47.85 36.02 -16.57
CA PHE A 224 46.70 36.67 -15.90
C PHE A 224 47.08 37.49 -14.65
N PHE A 225 48.06 37.01 -13.88
CA PHE A 225 48.56 37.67 -12.67
C PHE A 225 49.80 38.55 -12.89
N ASN A 226 50.23 38.78 -14.13
CA ASN A 226 51.29 39.73 -14.42
C ASN A 226 50.92 41.10 -13.85
N ASP A 227 51.92 41.81 -13.32
CA ASP A 227 51.77 43.15 -12.74
C ASP A 227 50.79 43.28 -11.55
N THR A 228 50.32 42.16 -11.00
CA THR A 228 49.42 42.13 -9.83
C THR A 228 50.21 41.77 -8.57
N PRO A 229 50.08 42.45 -7.42
CA PRO A 229 50.77 42.05 -6.18
C PRO A 229 50.35 40.65 -5.68
N GLU A 230 51.24 39.90 -5.00
CA GLU A 230 50.94 38.54 -4.49
C GLU A 230 49.72 38.51 -3.56
N GLY A 231 49.49 39.59 -2.79
CA GLY A 231 48.36 39.70 -1.86
C GLY A 231 46.98 39.73 -2.53
N ASP A 232 46.94 40.07 -3.82
CA ASP A 232 45.75 40.34 -4.62
C ASP A 232 45.49 39.26 -5.69
N ARG A 233 46.23 38.14 -5.66
CA ARG A 233 46.09 37.00 -6.58
C ARG A 233 45.36 35.85 -5.91
N TYR A 234 44.30 35.36 -6.51
CA TYR A 234 43.47 34.28 -5.96
C TYR A 234 43.24 33.18 -6.99
N VAL A 235 43.48 31.92 -6.60
CA VAL A 235 42.99 30.77 -7.35
C VAL A 235 41.71 30.30 -6.67
N ALA A 236 40.63 30.21 -7.44
CA ALA A 236 39.29 30.03 -6.90
C ALA A 236 38.63 28.75 -7.41
N PHE A 237 37.74 28.20 -6.58
CA PHE A 237 36.85 27.13 -6.98
C PHE A 237 35.50 27.31 -6.31
N LEU A 238 34.44 26.81 -6.97
CA LEU A 238 33.11 26.72 -6.37
C LEU A 238 33.19 25.71 -5.22
N ASP A 239 33.04 26.19 -3.98
CA ASP A 239 33.18 25.36 -2.80
C ASP A 239 31.79 24.90 -2.30
N PRO A 240 31.46 23.60 -2.36
CA PRO A 240 30.20 23.09 -1.85
C PRO A 240 30.21 22.91 -0.32
N SER A 241 31.33 23.17 0.36
CA SER A 241 31.44 23.08 1.82
C SER A 241 30.79 24.27 2.51
N THR A 242 30.09 24.00 3.62
CA THR A 242 29.59 25.04 4.54
C THR A 242 30.36 25.08 5.87
N TYR A 243 31.42 24.27 6.03
CA TYR A 243 32.29 24.34 7.20
C TYR A 243 33.06 25.68 7.22
N PRO A 244 33.12 26.40 8.35
CA PRO A 244 33.72 27.74 8.43
C PRO A 244 35.12 27.82 7.81
N GLU A 245 36.00 26.86 8.10
CA GLU A 245 37.38 26.87 7.62
C GLU A 245 37.78 25.61 6.84
N GLY A 246 36.83 24.68 6.65
CA GLY A 246 37.05 23.41 5.95
C GLY A 246 36.70 23.51 4.47
N PRO A 247 37.65 23.53 3.52
CA PRO A 247 37.35 23.55 2.10
C PRO A 247 36.72 22.22 1.64
N GLY A 248 35.91 22.28 0.60
CA GLY A 248 35.31 21.10 -0.03
C GLY A 248 36.30 20.21 -0.77
N TRP A 249 35.81 19.02 -1.11
CA TRP A 249 36.56 17.97 -1.80
C TRP A 249 37.24 18.39 -3.12
N PRO A 250 36.64 19.24 -4.00
CA PRO A 250 37.25 19.63 -5.28
C PRO A 250 38.65 20.24 -5.16
N LEU A 251 38.95 20.91 -4.04
CA LEU A 251 40.23 21.59 -3.85
C LEU A 251 41.41 20.62 -3.94
N ARG A 252 41.26 19.35 -3.55
CA ARG A 252 42.35 18.37 -3.58
C ARG A 252 43.02 18.24 -4.95
N ASN A 253 42.20 18.12 -6.00
CA ASN A 253 42.70 17.97 -7.37
C ASN A 253 43.23 19.29 -7.92
N LEU A 254 42.60 20.42 -7.57
CA LEU A 254 43.07 21.75 -7.93
C LEU A 254 44.48 22.03 -7.36
N LEU A 255 44.77 21.62 -6.12
CA LEU A 255 46.10 21.79 -5.52
C LEU A 255 47.20 21.02 -6.26
N VAL A 256 46.87 19.86 -6.82
CA VAL A 256 47.80 19.09 -7.66
C VAL A 256 48.05 19.82 -8.98
N LEU A 257 47.01 20.39 -9.60
CA LEU A 257 47.17 21.24 -10.79
C LEU A 257 48.04 22.47 -10.50
N ILE A 258 47.76 23.21 -9.42
CA ILE A 258 48.54 24.40 -9.03
C ILE A 258 50.02 24.04 -8.86
N ARG A 259 50.31 22.93 -8.20
CA ARG A 259 51.70 22.52 -8.02
C ARG A 259 52.36 22.09 -9.33
N GLN A 260 51.71 21.23 -10.10
CA GLN A 260 52.30 20.60 -11.28
C GLN A 260 52.46 21.57 -12.44
N ARG A 261 51.43 22.40 -12.68
CA ARG A 261 51.38 23.35 -13.81
C ARG A 261 51.81 24.75 -13.41
N PHE A 262 51.20 25.31 -12.35
CA PHE A 262 51.47 26.70 -11.96
C PHE A 262 52.81 26.85 -11.22
N ARG A 263 53.36 25.74 -10.70
CA ARG A 263 54.63 25.69 -9.96
C ARG A 263 54.69 26.67 -8.79
N LEU A 264 53.53 26.90 -8.16
CA LEU A 264 53.42 27.73 -6.96
C LEU A 264 53.61 26.88 -5.71
N ASN A 265 54.45 27.35 -4.80
CA ASN A 265 54.59 26.77 -3.46
C ASN A 265 53.78 27.51 -2.40
N LYS A 266 53.22 28.67 -2.75
CA LYS A 266 52.39 29.51 -1.88
C LYS A 266 51.29 30.15 -2.72
N VAL A 267 50.05 30.07 -2.25
CA VAL A 267 48.88 30.56 -2.99
C VAL A 267 47.75 30.94 -2.03
N LYS A 268 46.94 31.93 -2.40
CA LYS A 268 45.66 32.21 -1.74
C LYS A 268 44.54 31.49 -2.49
N ILE A 269 43.89 30.55 -1.81
CA ILE A 269 42.73 29.84 -2.34
C ILE A 269 41.46 30.57 -1.95
N LEU A 270 40.67 30.99 -2.93
CA LEU A 270 39.32 31.52 -2.71
C LEU A 270 38.31 30.37 -2.77
N CYS A 271 37.80 29.97 -1.62
CA CYS A 271 36.68 29.03 -1.51
C CYS A 271 35.38 29.80 -1.79
N TYR A 272 34.92 29.79 -3.03
CA TYR A 272 33.78 30.60 -3.47
C TYR A 272 32.47 29.93 -3.06
N ARG A 273 31.78 30.52 -2.07
CA ARG A 273 30.57 29.97 -1.42
C ARG A 273 29.35 30.88 -1.53
N ASP A 274 29.52 32.03 -2.17
CA ASP A 274 28.48 33.04 -2.29
C ASP A 274 27.47 32.68 -3.37
N ILE A 275 26.20 32.95 -3.06
CA ILE A 275 25.09 32.75 -3.98
C ILE A 275 24.46 34.10 -4.33
N TRP A 276 23.95 34.21 -5.56
CA TRP A 276 23.40 35.46 -6.08
C TRP A 276 22.37 36.13 -5.14
N ALA A 277 21.47 35.33 -4.58
CA ALA A 277 20.39 35.80 -3.71
C ALA A 277 20.88 36.35 -2.35
N ARG A 278 22.02 35.87 -1.84
CA ARG A 278 22.58 36.24 -0.52
C ARG A 278 24.02 36.75 -0.62
N ARG A 279 24.34 37.41 -1.74
CA ARG A 279 25.70 37.87 -2.09
C ARG A 279 26.32 38.87 -1.10
N HIS A 280 25.50 39.54 -0.30
CA HIS A 280 25.93 40.49 0.74
C HIS A 280 26.45 39.82 2.01
N GLU A 281 26.27 38.50 2.18
CA GLU A 281 26.67 37.79 3.40
C GLU A 281 28.15 37.40 3.44
N ALA A 282 28.86 37.54 2.32
CA ALA A 282 30.30 37.31 2.20
C ALA A 282 30.77 35.99 2.83
N ARG A 283 30.14 34.90 2.38
CA ARG A 283 30.35 33.53 2.88
C ARG A 283 31.62 32.90 2.34
N SER A 284 32.16 33.41 1.22
CA SER A 284 33.41 32.91 0.67
C SER A 284 34.56 33.08 1.65
N VAL A 285 35.47 32.11 1.65
CA VAL A 285 36.60 32.06 2.59
C VAL A 285 37.89 31.98 1.82
N ILE A 286 38.85 32.83 2.15
CA ILE A 286 40.16 32.86 1.53
C ILE A 286 41.14 32.12 2.44
N LEU A 287 41.85 31.14 1.88
CA LEU A 287 42.81 30.30 2.60
C LEU A 287 44.23 30.56 2.06
N PRO A 288 45.07 31.28 2.81
CA PRO A 288 46.50 31.33 2.55
C PRO A 288 47.13 29.96 2.86
N ILE A 289 47.72 29.34 1.84
CA ILE A 289 48.35 28.02 1.97
C ILE A 289 49.73 28.00 1.35
N GLU A 290 50.57 27.12 1.90
CA GLU A 290 51.92 26.86 1.43
C GLU A 290 52.23 25.36 1.43
N THR A 291 53.25 24.98 0.67
CA THR A 291 53.82 23.64 0.67
C THR A 291 55.35 23.75 0.56
N ASP A 292 56.05 22.69 0.97
CA ASP A 292 57.51 22.68 0.89
C ASP A 292 57.98 22.59 -0.57
N PRO A 293 59.07 23.29 -0.94
CA PRO A 293 59.65 23.17 -2.28
C PRO A 293 60.07 21.73 -2.56
N GLN A 294 59.71 21.20 -3.73
CA GLN A 294 60.15 19.87 -4.14
C GLN A 294 61.47 19.96 -4.93
N GLU A 295 62.53 19.31 -4.45
CA GLU A 295 63.88 19.41 -5.05
C GLU A 295 64.08 18.51 -6.29
N ASN A 296 63.21 17.53 -6.56
CA ASN A 296 63.25 16.68 -7.75
C ASN A 296 61.84 16.49 -8.34
N VAL A 297 61.60 17.05 -9.52
CA VAL A 297 60.36 16.89 -10.30
C VAL A 297 60.60 15.83 -11.38
N ASP A 298 60.80 14.57 -11.00
CA ASP A 298 60.52 13.47 -11.93
C ASP A 298 58.99 13.33 -11.99
N GLY A 299 58.37 14.19 -12.81
CA GLY A 299 56.92 14.38 -12.93
C GLY A 299 56.17 13.21 -13.59
N SER A 300 56.68 11.98 -13.52
CA SER A 300 56.12 10.81 -14.21
C SER A 300 55.24 9.92 -13.33
N GLU A 301 55.41 9.93 -12.00
CA GLU A 301 54.64 9.03 -11.12
C GLU A 301 53.31 9.66 -10.66
N ILE A 302 52.23 8.90 -10.84
CA ILE A 302 50.90 9.32 -10.40
C ILE A 302 50.81 9.36 -8.87
N PRO A 303 50.27 10.45 -8.28
CA PRO A 303 50.06 10.50 -6.84
C PRO A 303 49.05 9.47 -6.34
N LYS A 304 49.08 9.19 -5.03
CA LYS A 304 48.10 8.31 -4.40
C LYS A 304 46.68 8.83 -4.61
N VAL A 305 45.78 7.93 -5.04
CA VAL A 305 44.36 8.25 -5.31
C VAL A 305 43.47 7.67 -4.20
N THR A 306 42.52 8.48 -3.71
CA THR A 306 41.47 8.07 -2.76
C THR A 306 40.12 8.66 -3.15
N GLY A 307 39.02 8.26 -2.53
CA GLY A 307 37.73 8.91 -2.80
C GLY A 307 36.47 8.06 -2.71
N TRP A 308 36.56 6.77 -2.34
CA TRP A 308 35.35 5.97 -2.09
C TRP A 308 34.50 6.59 -0.99
N GLU A 309 33.22 6.79 -1.30
CA GLU A 309 32.25 7.38 -0.38
C GLU A 309 32.07 6.48 0.85
N ARG A 310 31.96 7.11 2.02
CA ARG A 310 31.57 6.42 3.25
C ARG A 310 30.06 6.38 3.34
N SER A 311 29.50 5.23 3.73
CA SER A 311 28.08 5.16 3.99
C SER A 311 27.70 5.93 5.26
N ARG A 312 26.40 6.10 5.54
CA ARG A 312 25.89 6.86 6.70
C ARG A 312 26.43 6.38 8.06
N ASN A 313 26.93 5.15 8.17
CA ASN A 313 27.57 4.62 9.38
C ASN A 313 29.09 4.88 9.47
N GLY A 314 29.65 5.70 8.58
CA GLY A 314 31.07 6.05 8.53
C GLY A 314 31.99 4.99 7.90
N LYS A 315 31.47 3.82 7.52
CA LYS A 315 32.26 2.73 6.91
C LYS A 315 32.37 2.89 5.39
N LEU A 316 33.48 2.41 4.83
CA LEU A 316 33.69 2.30 3.38
C LEU A 316 32.93 1.08 2.85
N GLN A 317 31.67 1.29 2.50
CA GLN A 317 30.79 0.24 1.99
C GLN A 317 29.77 0.80 1.00
N ALA A 318 29.29 -0.06 0.10
CA ALA A 318 28.22 0.27 -0.83
C ALA A 318 26.90 0.58 -0.09
N GLN A 319 26.07 1.41 -0.72
CA GLN A 319 24.74 1.76 -0.27
C GLN A 319 23.67 0.94 -1.03
N GLN A 320 22.46 0.84 -0.46
CA GLN A 320 21.33 0.19 -1.11
C GLN A 320 20.06 1.03 -0.92
N ALA A 321 19.40 1.34 -2.04
CA ALA A 321 18.07 1.95 -2.07
C ALA A 321 17.01 0.87 -2.36
N ASN A 322 15.90 0.90 -1.62
CA ASN A 322 14.73 0.07 -1.87
C ASN A 322 13.64 0.92 -2.53
N LEU A 323 13.26 0.56 -3.75
CA LEU A 323 12.31 1.28 -4.59
C LEU A 323 10.99 0.52 -4.76
N GLY A 324 10.83 -0.62 -4.06
CA GLY A 324 9.65 -1.48 -4.20
C GLY A 324 8.34 -0.75 -3.94
N ASP A 325 8.30 0.12 -2.94
CA ASP A 325 7.07 0.83 -2.57
C ASP A 325 6.65 1.89 -3.60
N TYR A 326 7.55 2.31 -4.48
CA TYR A 326 7.31 3.32 -5.52
C TYR A 326 7.16 2.72 -6.93
N MET A 327 7.65 1.50 -7.13
CA MET A 327 7.74 0.89 -8.47
C MET A 327 7.04 -0.46 -8.61
N ASP A 328 6.68 -1.15 -7.52
CA ASP A 328 5.93 -2.41 -7.57
C ASP A 328 4.42 -2.12 -7.74
N PRO A 329 3.80 -2.44 -8.89
CA PRO A 329 2.38 -2.19 -9.14
C PRO A 329 1.46 -2.83 -8.10
N THR A 330 1.87 -3.96 -7.52
CA THR A 330 1.08 -4.67 -6.51
C THR A 330 1.05 -3.90 -5.20
N ARG A 331 2.20 -3.37 -4.76
CA ARG A 331 2.30 -2.56 -3.54
C ARG A 331 1.63 -1.20 -3.70
N LEU A 332 1.69 -0.62 -4.90
CA LEU A 332 0.99 0.62 -5.23
C LEU A 332 -0.53 0.43 -5.16
N ALA A 333 -1.05 -0.70 -5.66
CA ALA A 333 -2.46 -1.06 -5.54
C ALA A 333 -2.88 -1.25 -4.07
N ASP A 334 -2.12 -2.01 -3.28
CA ASP A 334 -2.37 -2.23 -1.84
C ASP A 334 -2.40 -0.90 -1.07
N SER A 335 -1.40 -0.04 -1.30
CA SER A 335 -1.32 1.28 -0.67
C SER A 335 -2.48 2.19 -1.05
N SER A 336 -2.93 2.14 -2.31
CA SER A 336 -4.04 2.97 -2.82
C SER A 336 -5.39 2.52 -2.25
N VAL A 337 -5.63 1.21 -2.15
CA VAL A 337 -6.84 0.66 -1.52
C VAL A 337 -6.88 1.04 -0.04
N ASP A 338 -5.77 0.84 0.69
CA ASP A 338 -5.69 1.20 2.11
C ASP A 338 -5.82 2.70 2.35
N LEU A 339 -5.33 3.54 1.43
CA LEU A 339 -5.48 5.00 1.53
C LEU A 339 -6.95 5.43 1.43
N ASN A 340 -7.74 4.85 0.51
CA ASN A 340 -9.16 5.19 0.38
C ASN A 340 -9.94 4.92 1.67
N LEU A 341 -9.69 3.77 2.31
CA LEU A 341 -10.32 3.42 3.58
C LEU A 341 -9.84 4.35 4.71
N LYS A 342 -8.53 4.65 4.77
CA LYS A 342 -7.98 5.60 5.76
C LYS A 342 -8.58 6.99 5.60
N LEU A 343 -8.87 7.44 4.37
CA LEU A 343 -9.53 8.71 4.12
C LEU A 343 -10.96 8.74 4.69
N MET A 344 -11.72 7.64 4.61
CA MET A 344 -13.03 7.53 5.27
C MET A 344 -12.90 7.70 6.78
N LYS A 345 -11.94 6.99 7.40
CA LYS A 345 -11.64 7.10 8.83
C LYS A 345 -11.27 8.54 9.21
N TRP A 346 -10.30 9.16 8.54
CA TRP A 346 -9.81 10.48 8.92
C TRP A 346 -10.82 11.61 8.70
N ARG A 347 -11.65 11.51 7.67
CA ARG A 347 -12.57 12.60 7.29
C ARG A 347 -13.96 12.46 7.92
N LEU A 348 -14.45 11.24 8.13
CA LEU A 348 -15.86 11.00 8.47
C LEU A 348 -16.05 10.23 9.76
N ALA A 349 -15.24 9.19 10.01
CA ALA A 349 -15.41 8.30 11.16
C ALA A 349 -14.09 7.98 11.87
N PRO A 350 -13.56 8.89 12.73
CA PRO A 350 -12.25 8.73 13.37
C PRO A 350 -12.10 7.45 14.21
N GLU A 351 -13.19 7.01 14.85
CA GLU A 351 -13.22 5.81 15.70
C GLU A 351 -13.32 4.49 14.90
N LEU A 352 -13.43 4.56 13.57
CA LEU A 352 -13.51 3.37 12.72
C LEU A 352 -12.23 2.53 12.80
N ASN A 353 -12.38 1.27 13.19
CA ASN A 353 -11.31 0.29 13.24
C ASN A 353 -11.22 -0.51 11.94
N LEU A 354 -10.46 0.03 10.99
CA LEU A 354 -10.19 -0.59 9.69
C LEU A 354 -9.33 -1.86 9.80
N GLU A 355 -8.42 -1.93 10.77
CA GLU A 355 -7.53 -3.09 10.94
C GLU A 355 -8.31 -4.33 11.38
N LEU A 356 -9.33 -4.15 12.22
CA LEU A 356 -10.23 -5.25 12.60
C LEU A 356 -10.96 -5.83 11.37
N ILE A 357 -11.49 -4.96 10.51
CA ILE A 357 -12.16 -5.38 9.26
C ILE A 357 -11.17 -6.09 8.34
N LYS A 358 -10.00 -5.48 8.10
CA LYS A 358 -8.93 -6.01 7.23
C LYS A 358 -8.50 -7.43 7.61
N ASN A 359 -8.34 -7.69 8.91
CA ASN A 359 -7.83 -8.94 9.46
C ASN A 359 -8.91 -10.02 9.68
N THR A 360 -10.19 -9.69 9.52
CA THR A 360 -11.29 -10.64 9.67
C THR A 360 -11.25 -11.70 8.56
N LYS A 361 -11.28 -12.98 8.93
CA LYS A 361 -11.31 -14.10 7.98
C LYS A 361 -12.75 -14.51 7.68
N CYS A 362 -13.15 -14.37 6.42
CA CYS A 362 -14.52 -14.64 5.99
C CYS A 362 -14.64 -15.97 5.24
N LEU A 363 -15.50 -16.87 5.72
CA LEU A 363 -15.92 -18.07 5.01
C LEU A 363 -17.26 -17.82 4.31
N LEU A 364 -17.30 -17.96 2.99
CA LEU A 364 -18.51 -17.79 2.19
C LEU A 364 -19.03 -19.16 1.74
N LEU A 365 -20.12 -19.61 2.38
CA LEU A 365 -20.82 -20.84 2.00
C LEU A 365 -21.82 -20.51 0.89
N GLY A 366 -21.39 -20.74 -0.35
CA GLY A 366 -22.06 -20.35 -1.58
C GLY A 366 -21.23 -19.37 -2.40
N ALA A 367 -20.88 -19.76 -3.63
CA ALA A 367 -20.17 -18.93 -4.62
C ALA A 367 -21.09 -18.48 -5.77
N GLY A 368 -22.41 -18.50 -5.54
CA GLY A 368 -23.42 -18.01 -6.47
C GLY A 368 -23.55 -16.48 -6.49
N THR A 369 -24.77 -16.00 -6.75
CA THR A 369 -25.08 -14.56 -6.90
C THR A 369 -24.67 -13.78 -5.64
N LEU A 370 -25.12 -14.25 -4.46
CA LEU A 370 -24.78 -13.64 -3.19
C LEU A 370 -23.27 -13.70 -2.90
N GLY A 371 -22.64 -14.86 -3.05
CA GLY A 371 -21.20 -15.04 -2.82
C GLY A 371 -20.33 -14.09 -3.64
N GLY A 372 -20.69 -13.87 -4.90
CA GLY A 372 -19.97 -12.94 -5.77
C GLY A 372 -20.11 -11.47 -5.36
N TYR A 373 -21.30 -11.02 -4.96
CA TYR A 373 -21.49 -9.63 -4.51
C TYR A 373 -20.93 -9.39 -3.10
N VAL A 374 -21.16 -10.31 -2.16
CA VAL A 374 -20.63 -10.24 -0.79
C VAL A 374 -19.11 -10.14 -0.82
N SER A 375 -18.42 -11.01 -1.56
CA SER A 375 -16.96 -10.98 -1.64
C SER A 375 -16.40 -9.69 -2.24
N ARG A 376 -17.06 -9.11 -3.26
CA ARG A 376 -16.68 -7.80 -3.81
C ARG A 376 -16.83 -6.68 -2.80
N ASN A 377 -17.92 -6.68 -2.02
CA ASN A 377 -18.13 -5.70 -0.95
C ASN A 377 -17.10 -5.87 0.19
N LEU A 378 -16.76 -7.11 0.56
CA LEU A 378 -15.70 -7.40 1.53
C LEU A 378 -14.33 -6.88 1.06
N LEU A 379 -13.98 -7.08 -0.22
CA LEU A 379 -12.77 -6.49 -0.81
C LEU A 379 -12.79 -4.95 -0.76
N GLY A 380 -13.95 -4.34 -1.03
CA GLY A 380 -14.13 -2.89 -0.93
C GLY A 380 -13.83 -2.34 0.47
N TRP A 381 -14.16 -3.12 1.51
CA TRP A 381 -13.86 -2.84 2.92
C TRP A 381 -12.45 -3.24 3.36
N GLY A 382 -11.63 -3.79 2.45
CA GLY A 382 -10.23 -4.13 2.71
C GLY A 382 -9.99 -5.50 3.32
N VAL A 383 -11.00 -6.36 3.42
CA VAL A 383 -10.86 -7.75 3.92
C VAL A 383 -9.82 -8.49 3.08
N ARG A 384 -8.84 -9.12 3.75
CA ARG A 384 -7.73 -9.80 3.08
C ARG A 384 -7.90 -11.31 2.93
N LYS A 385 -8.71 -11.97 3.75
CA LYS A 385 -8.89 -13.43 3.71
C LYS A 385 -10.34 -13.83 3.42
N VAL A 386 -10.57 -14.40 2.24
CA VAL A 386 -11.90 -14.84 1.78
C VAL A 386 -11.83 -16.25 1.21
N THR A 387 -12.55 -17.18 1.84
CA THR A 387 -12.60 -18.59 1.40
C THR A 387 -14.00 -18.92 0.91
N PHE A 388 -14.11 -19.52 -0.28
CA PHE A 388 -15.36 -19.96 -0.87
C PHE A 388 -15.59 -21.46 -0.68
N VAL A 389 -16.84 -21.84 -0.43
CA VAL A 389 -17.32 -23.23 -0.45
C VAL A 389 -18.50 -23.31 -1.39
N ASP A 390 -18.40 -24.12 -2.45
CA ASP A 390 -19.48 -24.36 -3.40
C ASP A 390 -19.19 -25.64 -4.19
N TYR A 391 -20.14 -26.56 -4.26
CA TYR A 391 -20.01 -27.81 -5.02
C TYR A 391 -20.30 -27.66 -6.52
N GLY A 392 -21.03 -26.60 -6.90
CA GLY A 392 -21.54 -26.40 -8.25
C GLY A 392 -20.47 -26.02 -9.28
N LYS A 393 -20.87 -26.13 -10.55
CA LYS A 393 -20.12 -25.65 -11.71
C LYS A 393 -20.78 -24.42 -12.31
N VAL A 394 -19.99 -23.60 -13.00
CA VAL A 394 -20.48 -22.40 -13.68
C VAL A 394 -21.30 -22.81 -14.91
N SER A 395 -22.56 -22.37 -14.95
CA SER A 395 -23.47 -22.58 -16.09
C SER A 395 -23.60 -21.33 -16.94
N TYR A 396 -24.01 -21.45 -18.22
CA TYR A 396 -24.16 -20.31 -19.14
C TYR A 396 -25.06 -19.17 -18.65
N SER A 397 -26.05 -19.46 -17.79
CA SER A 397 -26.93 -18.43 -17.20
C SER A 397 -26.29 -17.69 -16.01
N ASN A 398 -25.14 -18.14 -15.52
CA ASN A 398 -24.52 -17.64 -14.29
C ASN A 398 -23.80 -16.29 -14.47
N PRO A 399 -22.93 -16.06 -15.48
CA PRO A 399 -22.12 -14.84 -15.58
C PRO A 399 -22.89 -13.51 -15.51
N VAL A 400 -24.12 -13.49 -16.04
CA VAL A 400 -24.98 -12.28 -16.02
C VAL A 400 -25.56 -11.93 -14.64
N ARG A 401 -25.50 -12.87 -13.69
CA ARG A 401 -26.01 -12.69 -12.31
C ARG A 401 -24.90 -12.85 -11.26
N GLN A 402 -23.86 -13.60 -11.56
CA GLN A 402 -22.80 -14.00 -10.62
C GLN A 402 -21.51 -13.26 -11.02
N PRO A 403 -21.15 -12.15 -10.34
CA PRO A 403 -20.21 -11.14 -10.85
C PRO A 403 -18.73 -11.55 -10.79
N LEU A 404 -18.44 -12.83 -10.55
CA LEU A 404 -17.07 -13.39 -10.52
C LEU A 404 -16.79 -14.36 -11.67
N PHE A 405 -17.79 -14.67 -12.49
CA PHE A 405 -17.66 -15.62 -13.59
C PHE A 405 -17.80 -14.92 -14.93
N GLU A 406 -17.02 -15.40 -15.90
CA GLU A 406 -17.06 -14.92 -17.28
C GLU A 406 -17.64 -16.01 -18.20
N PHE A 407 -17.95 -15.66 -19.44
CA PHE A 407 -18.47 -16.62 -20.42
C PHE A 407 -17.55 -17.84 -20.59
N ASP A 408 -16.23 -17.60 -20.64
CA ASP A 408 -15.21 -18.63 -20.81
C ASP A 408 -15.14 -19.63 -19.63
N ASP A 409 -15.75 -19.31 -18.49
CA ASP A 409 -15.85 -20.24 -17.36
C ASP A 409 -16.97 -21.28 -17.52
N CYS A 410 -17.86 -21.09 -18.50
CA CYS A 410 -18.99 -21.98 -18.80
C CYS A 410 -18.65 -23.09 -19.80
N VAL A 411 -17.57 -22.92 -20.58
CA VAL A 411 -17.16 -23.83 -21.66
C VAL A 411 -16.73 -25.18 -21.07
N ASP A 412 -16.76 -26.25 -21.88
CA ASP A 412 -16.35 -27.62 -21.51
C ASP A 412 -17.08 -28.20 -20.28
N GLY A 413 -18.36 -27.87 -20.13
CA GLY A 413 -19.20 -28.36 -19.03
C GLY A 413 -19.04 -27.59 -17.72
N GLY A 414 -18.41 -26.41 -17.78
CA GLY A 414 -18.33 -25.46 -16.68
C GLY A 414 -17.21 -25.76 -15.68
N LYS A 415 -16.47 -24.72 -15.31
CA LYS A 415 -15.45 -24.80 -14.25
C LYS A 415 -16.10 -24.88 -12.86
N PRO A 416 -15.44 -25.50 -11.86
CA PRO A 416 -15.92 -25.48 -10.47
C PRO A 416 -16.00 -24.04 -9.93
N LYS A 417 -17.14 -23.68 -9.32
CA LYS A 417 -17.44 -22.30 -8.90
C LYS A 417 -16.46 -21.77 -7.85
N ALA A 418 -16.27 -22.49 -6.74
CA ALA A 418 -15.48 -21.97 -5.62
C ALA A 418 -14.01 -21.65 -5.99
N PRO A 419 -13.25 -22.55 -6.65
CA PRO A 419 -11.89 -22.22 -7.12
C PRO A 419 -11.86 -21.05 -8.12
N GLN A 420 -12.83 -20.98 -9.02
CA GLN A 420 -12.90 -19.91 -10.02
C GLN A 420 -13.23 -18.56 -9.38
N ALA A 421 -14.11 -18.52 -8.38
CA ALA A 421 -14.42 -17.32 -7.62
C ALA A 421 -13.18 -16.78 -6.87
N ALA A 422 -12.41 -17.68 -6.24
CA ALA A 422 -11.15 -17.32 -5.58
C ALA A 422 -10.11 -16.77 -6.56
N ALA A 423 -9.99 -17.39 -7.75
CA ALA A 423 -9.12 -16.90 -8.81
C ALA A 423 -9.56 -15.51 -9.31
N ALA A 424 -10.87 -15.28 -9.47
CA ALA A 424 -11.41 -13.99 -9.87
C ALA A 424 -11.11 -12.89 -8.85
N LEU A 425 -11.22 -13.15 -7.55
CA LEU A 425 -10.82 -12.17 -6.51
C LEU A 425 -9.34 -11.81 -6.61
N LYS A 426 -8.45 -12.79 -6.83
CA LYS A 426 -7.01 -12.53 -7.01
C LYS A 426 -6.71 -11.72 -8.28
N ARG A 427 -7.51 -11.89 -9.34
CA ARG A 427 -7.41 -11.04 -10.55
C ARG A 427 -7.84 -9.60 -10.27
N ILE A 428 -8.88 -9.41 -9.45
CA ILE A 428 -9.38 -8.08 -9.06
C ILE A 428 -8.38 -7.36 -8.16
N TYR A 429 -7.87 -8.06 -7.14
CA TYR A 429 -6.94 -7.52 -6.17
C TYR A 429 -5.88 -8.57 -5.77
N PRO A 430 -4.64 -8.49 -6.29
CA PRO A 430 -3.62 -9.52 -6.04
C PRO A 430 -3.20 -9.68 -4.57
N GLY A 431 -3.45 -8.67 -3.72
CA GLY A 431 -3.14 -8.72 -2.29
C GLY A 431 -4.14 -9.50 -1.44
N VAL A 432 -5.21 -10.08 -2.03
CA VAL A 432 -6.17 -10.93 -1.30
C VAL A 432 -5.65 -12.37 -1.18
N GLU A 433 -5.72 -12.92 0.02
CA GLU A 433 -5.62 -14.35 0.28
C GLU A 433 -7.00 -14.98 0.05
N SER A 434 -7.19 -15.61 -1.11
CA SER A 434 -8.46 -16.29 -1.44
C SER A 434 -8.26 -17.73 -1.87
N GLU A 435 -9.13 -18.60 -1.35
CA GLU A 435 -9.15 -20.04 -1.60
C GLU A 435 -10.58 -20.50 -1.91
N GLY A 436 -10.71 -21.62 -2.63
CA GLY A 436 -12.00 -22.16 -3.02
C GLY A 436 -12.04 -23.67 -2.88
N HIS A 437 -13.04 -24.18 -2.16
CA HIS A 437 -13.26 -25.59 -1.93
C HIS A 437 -14.52 -26.09 -2.63
N ALA A 438 -14.34 -27.02 -3.56
CA ALA A 438 -15.45 -27.77 -4.16
C ALA A 438 -15.95 -28.81 -3.16
N LEU A 439 -16.89 -28.40 -2.32
CA LEU A 439 -17.34 -29.15 -1.14
C LEU A 439 -18.87 -29.09 -1.06
N SER A 440 -19.51 -30.26 -0.93
CA SER A 440 -20.96 -30.35 -0.72
C SER A 440 -21.28 -30.17 0.77
N VAL A 441 -22.33 -29.42 1.07
CA VAL A 441 -22.84 -29.27 2.44
C VAL A 441 -24.04 -30.20 2.60
N PRO A 442 -24.02 -31.14 3.57
CA PRO A 442 -25.15 -32.02 3.84
C PRO A 442 -26.44 -31.25 4.15
N MET A 443 -27.54 -31.61 3.49
CA MET A 443 -28.84 -30.95 3.62
C MET A 443 -29.75 -31.75 4.55
N LEU A 444 -30.37 -31.08 5.52
CA LEU A 444 -31.31 -31.73 6.44
C LEU A 444 -32.50 -32.34 5.68
N GLY A 445 -32.90 -33.56 6.04
CA GLY A 445 -34.00 -34.28 5.38
C GLY A 445 -33.62 -35.00 4.08
N HIS A 446 -32.37 -34.89 3.63
CA HIS A 446 -31.87 -35.62 2.46
C HIS A 446 -30.92 -36.74 2.87
N PRO A 447 -31.32 -38.03 2.75
CA PRO A 447 -30.45 -39.14 3.08
C PRO A 447 -29.27 -39.20 2.11
N TYR A 448 -28.07 -39.40 2.65
CA TYR A 448 -26.86 -39.62 1.86
C TYR A 448 -26.71 -41.10 1.49
N THR A 449 -26.01 -41.36 0.38
CA THR A 449 -25.73 -42.72 -0.10
C THR A 449 -24.31 -43.19 0.24
N ASP A 450 -23.37 -42.28 0.49
CA ASP A 450 -21.96 -42.56 0.77
C ASP A 450 -21.55 -41.89 2.10
N GLU A 451 -21.57 -42.68 3.17
CA GLU A 451 -21.24 -42.20 4.52
C GLU A 451 -19.81 -41.68 4.63
N GLU A 452 -18.85 -42.37 4.02
CA GLU A 452 -17.43 -42.04 4.16
C GLU A 452 -17.13 -40.70 3.49
N LYS A 453 -17.73 -40.46 2.32
CA LYS A 453 -17.63 -39.17 1.64
C LYS A 453 -18.31 -38.06 2.44
N THR A 454 -19.56 -38.24 2.86
CA THR A 454 -20.31 -37.20 3.59
C THR A 454 -19.64 -36.84 4.91
N LYS A 455 -19.07 -37.82 5.61
CA LYS A 455 -18.28 -37.59 6.83
C LYS A 455 -17.02 -36.76 6.55
N LYS A 456 -16.27 -37.07 5.49
CA LYS A 456 -15.09 -36.26 5.09
C LYS A 456 -15.50 -34.83 4.74
N GLU A 457 -16.64 -34.65 4.08
CA GLU A 457 -17.15 -33.31 3.75
C GLU A 457 -17.58 -32.54 5.01
N PHE A 458 -18.20 -33.22 5.97
CA PHE A 458 -18.53 -32.69 7.29
C PHE A 458 -17.28 -32.26 8.07
N ASP A 459 -16.27 -33.13 8.17
CA ASP A 459 -15.02 -32.85 8.87
C ASP A 459 -14.33 -31.63 8.24
N ARG A 460 -14.27 -31.59 6.90
CA ARG A 460 -13.67 -30.46 6.17
C ARG A 460 -14.44 -29.16 6.37
N LEU A 461 -15.77 -29.19 6.40
CA LEU A 461 -16.59 -28.02 6.72
C LEU A 461 -16.30 -27.52 8.14
N GLY A 462 -16.13 -28.43 9.09
CA GLY A 462 -15.77 -28.12 10.48
C GLY A 462 -14.41 -27.43 10.59
N GLU A 463 -13.39 -27.95 9.91
CA GLU A 463 -12.07 -27.31 9.84
C GLU A 463 -12.15 -25.88 9.29
N LEU A 464 -12.91 -25.68 8.21
CA LEU A 464 -13.10 -24.38 7.59
C LEU A 464 -13.82 -23.41 8.54
N ILE A 465 -14.90 -23.83 9.20
CA ILE A 465 -15.61 -22.98 10.17
C ILE A 465 -14.69 -22.59 11.32
N GLN A 466 -13.87 -23.51 11.85
CA GLN A 466 -12.94 -23.21 12.94
C GLN A 466 -11.83 -22.23 12.52
N ALA A 467 -11.32 -22.35 11.29
CA ALA A 467 -10.24 -21.52 10.77
C ALA A 467 -10.64 -20.05 10.46
N HIS A 468 -11.94 -19.75 10.41
CA HIS A 468 -12.48 -18.44 10.05
C HIS A 468 -13.19 -17.75 11.22
N ASP A 469 -13.35 -16.44 11.14
CA ASP A 469 -13.96 -15.62 12.21
C ASP A 469 -15.46 -15.42 11.95
N VAL A 470 -15.82 -15.24 10.67
CA VAL A 470 -17.18 -14.97 10.21
C VAL A 470 -17.60 -15.98 9.16
N ILE A 471 -18.79 -16.55 9.33
CA ILE A 471 -19.39 -17.53 8.42
C ILE A 471 -20.60 -16.90 7.74
N PHE A 472 -20.56 -16.81 6.41
CA PHE A 472 -21.68 -16.32 5.61
C PHE A 472 -22.46 -17.48 5.01
N LEU A 473 -23.76 -17.52 5.29
CA LEU A 473 -24.72 -18.47 4.75
C LEU A 473 -25.37 -17.86 3.51
N LEU A 474 -24.84 -18.20 2.34
CA LEU A 474 -25.22 -17.64 1.02
C LEU A 474 -25.73 -18.74 0.09
N MET A 475 -26.34 -19.75 0.71
CA MET A 475 -26.79 -20.98 0.08
C MET A 475 -28.14 -20.77 -0.60
N ASP A 476 -28.53 -21.72 -1.44
CA ASP A 476 -29.69 -21.61 -2.31
C ASP A 476 -31.01 -22.09 -1.69
N THR A 477 -30.89 -22.93 -0.66
CA THR A 477 -31.98 -23.70 -0.04
C THR A 477 -31.93 -23.55 1.47
N ARG A 478 -33.07 -23.72 2.13
CA ARG A 478 -33.18 -23.63 3.58
C ARG A 478 -32.48 -24.79 4.28
N GLU A 479 -32.61 -25.98 3.73
CA GLU A 479 -32.14 -27.26 4.29
C GLU A 479 -30.62 -27.29 4.39
N SER A 480 -29.95 -26.69 3.40
CA SER A 480 -28.49 -26.60 3.35
C SER A 480 -27.90 -25.61 4.37
N ARG A 481 -28.68 -24.63 4.84
CA ARG A 481 -28.26 -23.66 5.89
C ARG A 481 -28.24 -24.26 7.28
N TRP A 482 -28.94 -25.38 7.52
CA TRP A 482 -29.15 -25.94 8.85
C TRP A 482 -27.83 -26.35 9.52
N LEU A 483 -27.05 -27.22 8.86
CA LEU A 483 -25.82 -27.74 9.44
C LEU A 483 -24.79 -26.62 9.69
N PRO A 484 -24.49 -25.71 8.74
CA PRO A 484 -23.64 -24.55 9.01
C PRO A 484 -24.12 -23.65 10.15
N THR A 485 -25.43 -23.53 10.36
CA THR A 485 -26.00 -22.77 11.47
C THR A 485 -25.67 -23.42 12.80
N VAL A 486 -25.88 -24.75 12.92
CA VAL A 486 -25.54 -25.52 14.12
C VAL A 486 -24.05 -25.42 14.41
N MET A 487 -23.21 -25.71 13.40
CA MET A 487 -21.75 -25.71 13.54
C MET A 487 -21.20 -24.32 13.91
N GLY A 488 -21.66 -23.27 13.23
CA GLY A 488 -21.22 -21.90 13.47
C GLY A 488 -21.62 -21.38 14.84
N LYS A 489 -22.86 -21.65 15.27
CA LYS A 489 -23.35 -21.29 16.61
C LYS A 489 -22.59 -22.06 17.69
N ALA A 490 -22.48 -23.38 17.56
CA ALA A 490 -21.78 -24.22 18.54
C ALA A 490 -20.29 -23.85 18.71
N ALA A 491 -19.66 -23.36 17.65
CA ALA A 491 -18.28 -22.87 17.63
C ALA A 491 -18.11 -21.40 18.08
N GLY A 492 -19.20 -20.71 18.44
CA GLY A 492 -19.19 -19.31 18.87
C GLY A 492 -18.83 -18.30 17.76
N LYS A 493 -18.98 -18.66 16.49
CA LYS A 493 -18.63 -17.81 15.34
C LYS A 493 -19.70 -16.76 15.07
N ILE A 494 -19.32 -15.68 14.38
CA ILE A 494 -20.29 -14.74 13.82
C ILE A 494 -20.91 -15.41 12.59
N VAL A 495 -22.23 -15.59 12.60
CA VAL A 495 -22.96 -16.19 11.48
C VAL A 495 -23.86 -15.15 10.83
N MET A 496 -23.61 -14.89 9.55
CA MET A 496 -24.31 -13.90 8.73
C MET A 496 -25.14 -14.63 7.68
N ASN A 497 -26.44 -14.44 7.66
CA ASN A 497 -27.34 -15.14 6.76
C ASN A 497 -28.02 -14.17 5.79
N ALA A 498 -28.02 -14.53 4.50
CA ALA A 498 -28.85 -13.86 3.51
C ALA A 498 -29.68 -14.87 2.71
N ALA A 499 -30.98 -14.59 2.61
CA ALA A 499 -31.98 -15.37 1.89
C ALA A 499 -32.74 -14.47 0.92
N LEU A 500 -33.13 -15.03 -0.23
CA LEU A 500 -33.74 -14.29 -1.33
C LEU A 500 -35.11 -14.88 -1.66
N GLY A 501 -36.09 -13.99 -1.86
CA GLY A 501 -37.36 -14.29 -2.50
C GLY A 501 -37.41 -13.66 -3.89
N PHE A 502 -38.57 -13.73 -4.55
CA PHE A 502 -38.73 -13.15 -5.89
C PHE A 502 -38.39 -11.65 -5.95
N ASP A 503 -38.99 -10.86 -5.06
CA ASP A 503 -38.80 -9.41 -4.94
C ASP A 503 -38.46 -8.95 -3.51
N SER A 504 -38.23 -9.91 -2.60
CA SER A 504 -37.92 -9.68 -1.20
C SER A 504 -36.59 -10.33 -0.80
N TYR A 505 -36.03 -9.90 0.32
CA TYR A 505 -34.82 -10.49 0.88
C TYR A 505 -34.81 -10.41 2.40
N VAL A 506 -34.05 -11.31 3.01
CA VAL A 506 -33.74 -11.32 4.43
C VAL A 506 -32.23 -11.28 4.60
N VAL A 507 -31.76 -10.36 5.42
CA VAL A 507 -30.36 -10.23 5.87
C VAL A 507 -30.38 -10.29 7.39
N MET A 508 -29.59 -11.15 8.01
CA MET A 508 -29.54 -11.23 9.47
C MET A 508 -28.20 -11.73 10.00
N ARG A 509 -27.92 -11.42 11.26
CA ARG A 509 -26.87 -12.06 12.05
C ARG A 509 -27.51 -13.00 13.07
N HIS A 510 -26.90 -14.14 13.34
CA HIS A 510 -27.35 -14.99 14.46
C HIS A 510 -26.85 -14.41 15.78
N GLY A 511 -27.58 -14.61 16.88
CA GLY A 511 -27.08 -14.25 18.21
C GLY A 511 -25.90 -15.11 18.65
N ALA A 512 -25.13 -14.63 19.63
CA ALA A 512 -24.22 -15.47 20.41
C ALA A 512 -24.99 -16.33 21.43
N GLU A 513 -24.37 -17.37 21.99
CA GLU A 513 -24.90 -18.05 23.19
C GLU A 513 -24.73 -17.13 24.41
N SER A 514 -25.71 -17.18 25.32
CA SER A 514 -25.64 -16.49 26.61
C SER A 514 -24.95 -17.38 27.64
N GLU A 515 -24.11 -16.80 28.49
CA GLU A 515 -23.51 -17.48 29.65
C GLU A 515 -24.43 -17.48 30.88
N GLU A 516 -25.47 -16.64 30.88
CA GLU A 516 -26.49 -16.57 31.94
C GLU A 516 -27.73 -17.40 31.58
N GLU A 517 -28.09 -18.34 32.45
CA GLU A 517 -29.33 -19.13 32.36
C GLU A 517 -30.55 -18.19 32.34
N GLY A 518 -31.32 -18.24 31.25
CA GLY A 518 -32.56 -17.45 31.08
C GLY A 518 -32.40 -16.07 30.44
N ALA A 519 -31.18 -15.63 30.08
CA ALA A 519 -30.99 -14.36 29.37
C ALA A 519 -31.34 -14.50 27.88
N ALA A 520 -32.23 -13.63 27.38
CA ALA A 520 -32.74 -13.66 26.01
C ALA A 520 -31.65 -13.31 24.99
N SER A 521 -31.17 -14.30 24.24
CA SER A 521 -30.25 -14.10 23.13
C SER A 521 -30.99 -13.82 21.81
N LEU A 522 -30.29 -13.34 20.78
CA LEU A 522 -30.88 -13.17 19.46
C LEU A 522 -31.05 -14.52 18.76
N GLY A 523 -32.16 -14.67 18.03
CA GLY A 523 -32.49 -15.89 17.31
C GLY A 523 -31.51 -16.21 16.16
N CYS A 524 -31.62 -17.42 15.64
CA CYS A 524 -31.03 -17.78 14.35
C CYS A 524 -32.12 -17.78 13.26
N TYR A 525 -31.73 -18.08 12.02
CA TYR A 525 -32.65 -18.19 10.88
C TYR A 525 -33.86 -19.11 11.15
N PHE A 526 -33.67 -20.17 11.94
CA PHE A 526 -34.70 -21.18 12.23
C PHE A 526 -35.52 -20.92 13.50
N CYS A 527 -35.31 -19.80 14.21
CA CYS A 527 -36.06 -19.53 15.46
C CYS A 527 -37.49 -19.04 15.23
N ASN A 528 -37.78 -18.43 14.08
CA ASN A 528 -39.08 -17.83 13.81
C ASN A 528 -40.04 -18.80 13.08
N ASP A 529 -39.72 -20.09 13.07
CA ASP A 529 -40.49 -21.10 12.36
C ASP A 529 -40.87 -22.26 13.29
N VAL A 530 -42.08 -22.77 13.13
CA VAL A 530 -42.68 -23.86 13.90
C VAL A 530 -42.54 -25.21 13.20
N VAL A 531 -41.79 -25.29 12.09
CA VAL A 531 -41.56 -26.52 11.31
C VAL A 531 -40.05 -26.76 11.09
N ALA A 532 -39.60 -28.01 11.27
CA ALA A 532 -38.20 -28.36 10.99
C ALA A 532 -37.95 -28.37 9.46
N PRO A 533 -36.73 -28.01 8.99
CA PRO A 533 -36.47 -27.90 7.55
C PRO A 533 -36.76 -29.16 6.72
N GLY A 534 -36.71 -30.36 7.33
CA GLY A 534 -36.97 -31.63 6.65
C GLY A 534 -38.45 -32.01 6.46
N ASP A 535 -39.40 -31.31 7.10
CA ASP A 535 -40.80 -31.75 7.17
C ASP A 535 -41.68 -31.20 6.02
N VAL A 536 -41.13 -30.32 5.17
CA VAL A 536 -41.89 -29.57 4.16
C VAL A 536 -42.28 -30.43 2.94
N SER A 537 -41.80 -31.68 2.83
CA SER A 537 -41.93 -32.47 1.60
C SER A 537 -43.17 -33.36 1.47
N ASP A 538 -44.02 -33.54 2.49
CA ASP A 538 -45.18 -34.44 2.39
C ASP A 538 -46.42 -33.92 3.14
N SER A 539 -47.28 -33.17 2.45
CA SER A 539 -48.70 -33.11 2.83
C SER A 539 -49.50 -33.90 1.77
N PRO A 540 -50.08 -35.06 2.11
CA PRO A 540 -50.87 -35.84 1.17
C PRO A 540 -52.27 -35.23 1.03
N ARG A 541 -52.48 -34.37 0.02
CA ARG A 541 -53.85 -33.99 -0.37
C ARG A 541 -54.51 -35.16 -1.09
N GLY A 542 -55.42 -35.84 -0.37
CA GLY A 542 -56.27 -36.88 -0.90
C GLY A 542 -57.06 -36.42 -2.13
N ASN A 543 -57.07 -37.28 -3.15
CA ASN A 543 -57.92 -37.15 -4.32
C ASN A 543 -59.38 -37.46 -3.95
N SER A 544 -60.24 -36.46 -4.02
CA SER A 544 -61.65 -36.68 -4.35
C SER A 544 -62.13 -35.58 -5.29
N ALA A 545 -62.41 -35.97 -6.53
CA ALA A 545 -62.97 -35.13 -7.57
C ALA A 545 -64.47 -34.88 -7.32
N SER A 546 -64.90 -33.63 -7.35
CA SER A 546 -66.19 -33.25 -7.92
C SER A 546 -66.19 -31.77 -8.34
N GLU A 547 -66.87 -31.52 -9.45
CA GLU A 547 -66.98 -30.27 -10.19
C GLU A 547 -67.95 -29.29 -9.51
N ASN A 548 -67.62 -28.00 -9.47
CA ASN A 548 -68.42 -26.88 -10.01
C ASN A 548 -67.91 -25.50 -9.55
N HIS A 549 -67.79 -24.57 -10.51
CA HIS A 549 -67.84 -23.11 -10.29
C HIS A 549 -69.24 -22.75 -9.74
N ASP A 550 -69.48 -21.77 -8.86
CA ASP A 550 -69.03 -20.39 -8.89
C ASP A 550 -69.40 -19.69 -7.55
N ALA A 551 -68.61 -18.69 -7.16
CA ALA A 551 -68.88 -17.61 -6.18
C ALA A 551 -69.29 -17.93 -4.72
N LEU A 552 -68.33 -17.81 -3.78
CA LEU A 552 -68.46 -16.90 -2.62
C LEU A 552 -67.10 -16.60 -1.96
N THR A 553 -66.76 -15.32 -1.94
CA THR A 553 -65.61 -14.70 -1.28
C THR A 553 -65.58 -15.01 0.22
N LYS A 554 -64.72 -15.92 0.69
CA LYS A 554 -64.34 -16.05 2.11
C LYS A 554 -62.93 -16.66 2.23
N PHE A 555 -62.02 -15.88 2.84
CA PHE A 555 -60.73 -16.29 3.41
C PHE A 555 -59.82 -17.19 2.57
N ILE A 556 -59.07 -16.58 1.65
CA ILE A 556 -57.76 -17.12 1.23
C ILE A 556 -56.72 -16.18 1.83
N PRO A 557 -55.91 -16.60 2.83
CA PRO A 557 -54.84 -15.76 3.32
C PRO A 557 -53.84 -15.52 2.18
N GLN A 558 -53.42 -14.26 2.06
CA GLN A 558 -52.52 -13.72 1.04
C GLN A 558 -51.07 -14.24 1.20
N SER A 559 -50.89 -15.54 1.40
CA SER A 559 -49.68 -16.21 1.91
C SER A 559 -48.94 -17.07 0.86
N MET A 560 -49.39 -17.11 -0.40
CA MET A 560 -48.74 -17.92 -1.45
C MET A 560 -47.57 -17.21 -2.16
N LYS A 561 -47.45 -15.87 -2.03
CA LYS A 561 -46.30 -15.12 -2.60
C LYS A 561 -45.09 -15.06 -1.66
N ASP A 562 -45.32 -15.07 -0.35
CA ASP A 562 -44.26 -15.05 0.67
C ASP A 562 -43.62 -16.43 0.91
N GLN A 563 -44.24 -17.51 0.43
CA GLN A 563 -43.65 -18.87 0.40
C GLN A 563 -42.50 -19.03 -0.62
N THR A 564 -42.16 -17.98 -1.39
CA THR A 564 -41.05 -18.04 -2.37
C THR A 564 -39.66 -17.78 -1.78
N LEU A 565 -39.57 -17.38 -0.51
CA LEU A 565 -38.30 -17.13 0.17
C LEU A 565 -37.51 -18.45 0.28
N ASP A 566 -36.28 -18.47 -0.25
CA ASP A 566 -35.39 -19.65 -0.30
C ASP A 566 -35.87 -20.85 -1.15
N GLN A 567 -36.97 -20.76 -1.91
CA GLN A 567 -37.45 -21.91 -2.69
C GLN A 567 -36.85 -22.03 -4.11
N GLN A 568 -36.43 -20.97 -4.81
CA GLN A 568 -35.72 -21.05 -6.11
C GLN A 568 -34.89 -19.79 -6.40
N CYS A 569 -33.59 -19.77 -6.03
CA CYS A 569 -32.70 -18.61 -6.18
C CYS A 569 -32.50 -18.09 -7.62
N THR A 570 -32.87 -18.84 -8.65
CA THR A 570 -32.79 -18.46 -10.07
C THR A 570 -33.90 -17.52 -10.54
N VAL A 571 -35.04 -17.49 -9.84
CA VAL A 571 -36.21 -16.67 -10.22
C VAL A 571 -36.33 -15.48 -9.27
N THR A 572 -35.25 -14.71 -9.15
CA THR A 572 -35.20 -13.48 -8.33
C THR A 572 -34.99 -12.26 -9.22
N ARG A 573 -35.59 -11.13 -8.87
CA ARG A 573 -35.32 -9.84 -9.54
C ARG A 573 -33.83 -9.52 -9.38
N PRO A 574 -33.07 -9.21 -10.46
CA PRO A 574 -31.61 -9.12 -10.42
C PRO A 574 -31.02 -8.19 -9.34
N GLY A 575 -31.70 -7.09 -9.03
CA GLY A 575 -31.23 -6.13 -8.03
C GLY A 575 -31.31 -6.61 -6.58
N VAL A 576 -32.15 -7.60 -6.27
CA VAL A 576 -32.40 -8.07 -4.89
C VAL A 576 -31.12 -8.61 -4.27
N ALA A 577 -30.38 -9.45 -4.99
CA ALA A 577 -29.16 -10.06 -4.48
C ALA A 577 -28.05 -9.04 -4.20
N ALA A 578 -27.92 -8.00 -5.05
CA ALA A 578 -26.94 -6.94 -4.84
C ALA A 578 -27.26 -6.12 -3.58
N ILE A 579 -28.53 -5.76 -3.37
CA ILE A 579 -28.98 -5.02 -2.18
C ILE A 579 -28.76 -5.85 -0.91
N ALA A 580 -29.21 -7.12 -0.92
CA ALA A 580 -29.03 -8.02 0.21
C ALA A 580 -27.54 -8.21 0.55
N SER A 581 -26.69 -8.38 -0.45
CA SER A 581 -25.24 -8.56 -0.26
C SER A 581 -24.57 -7.31 0.30
N ALA A 582 -24.98 -6.12 -0.12
CA ALA A 582 -24.48 -4.86 0.42
C ALA A 582 -24.86 -4.71 1.90
N LEU A 583 -26.14 -4.87 2.21
CA LEU A 583 -26.64 -4.76 3.59
C LEU A 583 -26.02 -5.79 4.53
N LEU A 584 -25.77 -7.01 4.05
CA LEU A 584 -25.14 -8.07 4.84
C LEU A 584 -23.70 -7.73 5.21
N VAL A 585 -22.93 -7.16 4.28
CA VAL A 585 -21.54 -6.74 4.56
C VAL A 585 -21.50 -5.50 5.43
N GLU A 586 -22.38 -4.51 5.20
CA GLU A 586 -22.50 -3.34 6.09
C GLU A 586 -22.94 -3.72 7.51
N LEU A 587 -23.80 -4.73 7.64
CA LEU A 587 -24.17 -5.27 8.94
C LEU A 587 -22.97 -5.91 9.64
N LEU A 588 -22.14 -6.67 8.92
CA LEU A 588 -20.93 -7.24 9.50
C LEU A 588 -19.96 -6.14 9.93
N THR A 589 -19.65 -5.18 9.06
CA THR A 589 -18.68 -4.14 9.38
C THR A 589 -19.15 -3.33 10.57
N SER A 590 -20.44 -2.99 10.64
CA SER A 590 -21.07 -2.37 11.81
C SER A 590 -20.91 -3.23 13.06
N LEU A 591 -21.26 -4.53 13.00
CA LEU A 591 -21.13 -5.46 14.14
C LEU A 591 -19.69 -5.55 14.67
N LEU A 592 -18.69 -5.55 13.78
CA LEU A 592 -17.28 -5.58 14.17
C LEU A 592 -16.83 -4.32 14.92
N GLN A 593 -17.45 -3.16 14.67
CA GLN A 593 -17.13 -1.94 15.40
C GLN A 593 -17.75 -1.91 16.80
N HIS A 594 -18.74 -2.75 17.08
CA HIS A 594 -19.38 -2.79 18.38
C HIS A 594 -18.46 -3.43 19.43
N PRO A 595 -18.27 -2.83 20.63
CA PRO A 595 -17.39 -3.36 21.66
C PRO A 595 -17.74 -4.78 22.13
N GLN A 596 -19.02 -5.14 22.12
CA GLN A 596 -19.52 -6.48 22.45
C GLN A 596 -19.46 -7.48 21.29
N GLY A 597 -19.10 -7.05 20.07
CA GLY A 597 -19.02 -7.91 18.88
C GLY A 597 -20.27 -8.77 18.67
N ASN A 598 -20.10 -10.09 18.53
CA ASN A 598 -21.20 -11.04 18.32
C ASN A 598 -22.25 -11.06 19.45
N LYS A 599 -21.88 -10.61 20.67
CA LYS A 599 -22.78 -10.49 21.83
C LYS A 599 -23.58 -9.19 21.84
N ALA A 600 -23.36 -8.29 20.87
CA ALA A 600 -24.08 -7.02 20.79
C ALA A 600 -25.60 -7.22 20.71
N ASN A 601 -26.32 -6.44 21.52
CA ASN A 601 -27.77 -6.37 21.42
C ASN A 601 -28.21 -5.77 20.09
N ALA A 602 -29.44 -6.06 19.69
CA ALA A 602 -30.05 -5.45 18.52
C ALA A 602 -31.06 -4.37 18.96
N PRO A 603 -31.14 -3.24 18.24
CA PRO A 603 -32.15 -2.23 18.50
C PRO A 603 -33.56 -2.82 18.40
N GLN A 604 -34.45 -2.38 19.28
CA GLN A 604 -35.88 -2.65 19.19
C GLN A 604 -36.52 -1.49 18.41
N PRO A 605 -37.00 -1.71 17.18
CA PRO A 605 -37.72 -0.67 16.46
C PRO A 605 -39.10 -0.46 17.09
N THR A 606 -39.44 0.79 17.38
CA THR A 606 -40.77 1.21 17.84
C THR A 606 -41.36 2.15 16.80
N ALA A 607 -42.66 2.03 16.51
CA ALA A 607 -43.31 2.85 15.50
C ALA A 607 -43.17 4.35 15.84
N GLY A 608 -42.61 5.14 14.91
CA GLY A 608 -42.45 6.59 15.06
C GLY A 608 -41.20 7.05 15.81
N SER A 609 -40.30 6.15 16.22
CA SER A 609 -39.02 6.51 16.86
C SER A 609 -37.83 5.83 16.19
N GLU A 610 -36.79 6.60 15.87
CA GLU A 610 -35.51 6.02 15.43
C GLU A 610 -34.76 5.44 16.64
N PRO A 611 -34.33 4.16 16.60
CA PRO A 611 -33.56 3.59 17.69
C PRO A 611 -32.20 4.30 17.81
N PRO A 612 -31.73 4.59 19.03
CA PRO A 612 -30.43 5.22 19.22
C PRO A 612 -29.29 4.28 18.80
N ARG A 613 -28.14 4.87 18.51
CA ARG A 613 -26.89 4.11 18.34
C ARG A 613 -26.46 3.50 19.66
N ASP A 614 -25.88 2.31 19.59
CA ASP A 614 -25.25 1.63 20.72
C ASP A 614 -23.86 1.15 20.27
N PRO A 615 -22.77 1.61 20.92
CA PRO A 615 -22.71 2.79 21.80
C PRO A 615 -23.04 4.11 21.03
N PRO A 616 -23.28 5.25 21.72
CA PRO A 616 -23.65 6.50 21.06
C PRO A 616 -22.66 7.00 19.99
N ASP A 617 -21.38 6.69 20.16
CA ASP A 617 -20.26 7.01 19.28
C ASP A 617 -19.99 5.95 18.20
N HIS A 618 -20.86 4.95 18.05
CA HIS A 618 -20.70 3.89 17.05
C HIS A 618 -20.51 4.48 15.63
N PRO A 619 -19.38 4.17 14.95
CA PRO A 619 -18.95 4.90 13.76
C PRO A 619 -19.80 4.62 12.51
N LEU A 620 -20.50 3.47 12.47
CA LEU A 620 -21.24 2.99 11.31
C LEU A 620 -22.77 2.95 11.51
N GLY A 621 -23.26 3.49 12.63
CA GLY A 621 -24.70 3.53 12.92
C GLY A 621 -25.21 2.32 13.70
N LEU A 622 -26.29 1.68 13.24
CA LEU A 622 -27.01 0.64 13.98
C LEU A 622 -26.43 -0.76 13.74
N VAL A 623 -26.65 -1.67 14.70
CA VAL A 623 -26.31 -3.10 14.61
C VAL A 623 -27.58 -3.97 14.69
N PRO A 624 -28.43 -3.96 13.63
CA PRO A 624 -29.70 -4.70 13.63
C PRO A 624 -29.51 -6.22 13.76
N HIS A 625 -30.57 -6.91 14.18
CA HIS A 625 -30.60 -8.38 14.16
C HIS A 625 -30.95 -8.88 12.76
N GLN A 626 -32.09 -8.44 12.23
CA GLN A 626 -32.62 -8.80 10.93
C GLN A 626 -33.07 -7.55 10.16
N ILE A 627 -32.82 -7.54 8.85
CA ILE A 627 -33.35 -6.58 7.89
C ILE A 627 -34.14 -7.37 6.86
N ARG A 628 -35.42 -7.02 6.69
CA ARG A 628 -36.26 -7.55 5.61
C ARG A 628 -36.56 -6.44 4.63
N GLY A 629 -36.28 -6.66 3.36
CA GLY A 629 -36.53 -5.66 2.32
C GLY A 629 -37.47 -6.18 1.24
N TYR A 630 -38.25 -5.25 0.68
CA TYR A 630 -39.21 -5.51 -0.40
C TYR A 630 -38.98 -4.50 -1.51
N VAL A 631 -38.56 -4.99 -2.68
CA VAL A 631 -38.25 -4.14 -3.85
C VAL A 631 -39.52 -3.74 -4.62
N SER A 632 -40.65 -4.37 -4.33
CA SER A 632 -41.96 -3.92 -4.83
C SER A 632 -42.42 -2.61 -4.19
N THR A 633 -42.11 -2.40 -2.90
CA THR A 633 -42.48 -1.19 -2.14
C THR A 633 -41.30 -0.28 -1.82
N PHE A 634 -40.06 -0.72 -2.11
CA PHE A 634 -38.81 -0.04 -1.75
C PHE A 634 -38.67 0.21 -0.24
N GLN A 635 -39.17 -0.72 0.58
CA GLN A 635 -39.15 -0.63 2.04
C GLN A 635 -38.15 -1.61 2.66
N ASN A 636 -37.49 -1.18 3.74
CA ASN A 636 -36.63 -2.00 4.59
C ASN A 636 -37.14 -1.96 6.03
N MET A 637 -37.37 -3.12 6.62
CA MET A 637 -37.83 -3.28 7.99
C MET A 637 -36.73 -3.90 8.83
N VAL A 638 -36.41 -3.26 9.95
CA VAL A 638 -35.53 -3.84 10.97
C VAL A 638 -36.40 -4.66 11.92
N ILE A 639 -36.00 -5.90 12.19
CA ILE A 639 -36.74 -6.84 13.04
C ILE A 639 -35.78 -7.43 14.08
N ARG A 640 -36.25 -7.52 15.32
CA ARG A 640 -35.58 -8.26 16.39
C ARG A 640 -36.37 -9.54 16.67
N GLY A 641 -35.67 -10.67 16.67
CA GLY A 641 -36.21 -11.97 17.02
C GLY A 641 -35.40 -12.56 18.17
N GLN A 642 -36.07 -13.23 19.10
CA GLN A 642 -35.43 -13.87 20.25
C GLN A 642 -35.05 -15.31 19.90
N SER A 643 -34.10 -15.86 20.64
CA SER A 643 -33.81 -17.30 20.62
C SER A 643 -35.03 -18.08 21.12
N TYR A 644 -35.24 -19.24 20.51
CA TYR A 644 -36.36 -20.13 20.83
C TYR A 644 -35.84 -21.44 21.39
N ASP A 645 -36.35 -21.84 22.56
CA ASP A 645 -35.86 -23.01 23.31
C ASP A 645 -36.07 -24.35 22.58
N CYS A 646 -37.06 -24.41 21.68
CA CYS A 646 -37.32 -25.60 20.86
C CYS A 646 -36.83 -25.44 19.41
N CYS A 647 -35.98 -24.45 19.13
CA CYS A 647 -35.42 -24.25 17.79
C CYS A 647 -34.66 -25.50 17.31
N SER A 648 -34.94 -25.92 16.08
CA SER A 648 -34.32 -27.08 15.43
C SER A 648 -32.82 -26.92 15.14
N ALA A 649 -32.24 -25.73 15.31
CA ALA A 649 -30.83 -25.46 14.99
C ALA A 649 -30.02 -24.88 16.16
N CYS A 650 -30.59 -23.96 16.96
CA CYS A 650 -29.83 -23.27 18.01
C CYS A 650 -30.39 -23.44 19.43
N SER A 651 -31.33 -24.36 19.64
CA SER A 651 -31.76 -24.69 21.01
C SER A 651 -30.59 -25.32 21.79
N PRO A 652 -30.55 -25.16 23.12
CA PRO A 652 -29.53 -25.80 23.96
C PRO A 652 -29.44 -27.31 23.71
N LYS A 653 -30.59 -28.00 23.60
CA LYS A 653 -30.67 -29.44 23.33
C LYS A 653 -29.94 -29.85 22.04
N ILE A 654 -30.12 -29.09 20.96
CA ILE A 654 -29.50 -29.35 19.66
C ILE A 654 -27.99 -29.08 19.72
N LEU A 655 -27.59 -27.96 20.32
CA LEU A 655 -26.18 -27.58 20.41
C LEU A 655 -25.39 -28.55 21.31
N ASP A 656 -25.98 -29.00 22.41
CA ASP A 656 -25.38 -29.97 23.33
C ASP A 656 -25.25 -31.35 22.69
N ALA A 657 -26.28 -31.81 21.96
CA ALA A 657 -26.21 -33.06 21.20
C ALA A 657 -25.12 -33.00 20.11
N TYR A 658 -25.02 -31.90 19.37
CA TYR A 658 -23.97 -31.71 18.37
C TYR A 658 -22.56 -31.71 19.01
N ARG A 659 -22.37 -31.02 20.14
CA ARG A 659 -21.08 -30.97 20.85
C ARG A 659 -20.67 -32.34 21.41
N LYS A 660 -21.63 -33.11 21.89
CA LYS A 660 -21.40 -34.41 22.52
C LYS A 660 -21.17 -35.52 21.49
N ASP A 661 -22.05 -35.61 20.50
CA ASP A 661 -22.12 -36.78 19.60
C ASP A 661 -21.57 -36.46 18.19
N GLY A 662 -21.32 -35.20 17.85
CA GLY A 662 -20.61 -34.77 16.63
C GLY A 662 -21.24 -35.33 15.36
N TRP A 663 -20.46 -36.11 14.60
CA TRP A 663 -20.92 -36.77 13.37
C TRP A 663 -22.12 -37.69 13.60
N GLU A 664 -22.20 -38.40 14.72
CA GLU A 664 -23.32 -39.32 14.97
C GLU A 664 -24.65 -38.57 15.13
N PHE A 665 -24.63 -37.39 15.76
CA PHE A 665 -25.80 -36.51 15.80
C PHE A 665 -26.22 -36.08 14.38
N VAL A 666 -25.26 -35.61 13.56
CA VAL A 666 -25.54 -35.16 12.19
C VAL A 666 -26.06 -36.31 11.32
N LYS A 667 -25.45 -37.49 11.44
CA LYS A 667 -25.87 -38.71 10.74
C LYS A 667 -27.33 -39.03 11.00
N ARG A 668 -27.73 -39.04 12.27
CA ARG A 668 -29.13 -39.27 12.66
C ARG A 668 -30.04 -38.17 12.14
N ALA A 669 -29.64 -36.90 12.28
CA ALA A 669 -30.41 -35.77 11.76
C ALA A 669 -30.67 -35.82 10.24
N LEU A 670 -29.73 -36.36 9.46
CA LEU A 670 -29.88 -36.50 8.01
C LEU A 670 -30.72 -37.71 7.59
N GLN A 671 -30.78 -38.77 8.41
CA GLN A 671 -31.40 -40.06 8.05
C GLN A 671 -32.75 -40.31 8.73
N GLU A 672 -32.98 -39.75 9.92
CA GLU A 672 -34.21 -39.90 10.71
C GLU A 672 -35.06 -38.63 10.58
N LYS A 673 -36.22 -38.72 9.91
CA LYS A 673 -37.09 -37.58 9.56
C LYS A 673 -37.45 -36.72 10.79
N ASP A 674 -37.89 -37.36 11.87
CA ASP A 674 -38.43 -36.66 13.04
C ASP A 674 -37.38 -36.38 14.14
N TYR A 675 -36.15 -36.89 14.00
CA TYR A 675 -35.17 -36.87 15.09
C TYR A 675 -34.85 -35.47 15.61
N VAL A 676 -34.69 -34.49 14.70
CA VAL A 676 -34.41 -33.10 15.07
C VAL A 676 -35.61 -32.44 15.74
N ALA A 677 -36.82 -32.70 15.25
CA ALA A 677 -38.06 -32.13 15.79
C ALA A 677 -38.37 -32.69 17.19
N GLU A 678 -38.17 -33.99 17.40
CA GLU A 678 -38.29 -34.65 18.70
C GLU A 678 -37.24 -34.14 19.69
N LEU A 679 -35.97 -34.08 19.28
CA LEU A 679 -34.87 -33.66 20.15
C LEU A 679 -35.00 -32.19 20.58
N SER A 680 -35.41 -31.30 19.68
CA SER A 680 -35.60 -29.90 20.04
C SER A 680 -36.85 -29.70 20.92
N GLY A 681 -37.83 -30.60 20.85
CA GLY A 681 -39.14 -30.47 21.50
C GLY A 681 -40.18 -29.78 20.62
N LEU A 682 -39.87 -29.54 19.34
CA LEU A 682 -40.80 -28.97 18.36
C LEU A 682 -41.98 -29.93 18.12
N ALA A 683 -41.71 -31.24 18.06
CA ALA A 683 -42.73 -32.26 17.83
C ALA A 683 -43.78 -32.30 18.96
N GLU A 684 -43.35 -32.16 20.22
CA GLU A 684 -44.27 -32.10 21.36
C GLU A 684 -45.16 -30.84 21.32
N LEU A 685 -44.59 -29.71 20.88
CA LEU A 685 -45.33 -28.46 20.69
C LEU A 685 -46.36 -28.56 19.56
N GLN A 686 -46.01 -29.21 18.45
CA GLN A 686 -46.95 -29.47 17.34
C GLN A 686 -48.10 -30.36 17.81
N ARG A 687 -47.81 -31.46 18.53
CA ARG A 687 -48.86 -32.33 19.09
C ARG A 687 -49.79 -31.58 20.04
N LYS A 688 -49.26 -30.74 20.93
CA LYS A 688 -50.08 -29.90 21.82
C LYS A 688 -50.93 -28.89 21.07
N ALA A 689 -50.42 -28.33 19.98
CA ALA A 689 -51.18 -27.41 19.15
C ALA A 689 -52.33 -28.13 18.42
N GLU A 690 -52.07 -29.33 17.88
CA GLU A 690 -53.08 -30.18 17.25
C GLU A 690 -54.14 -30.65 18.25
N GLU A 691 -53.75 -31.01 19.48
CA GLU A 691 -54.68 -31.36 20.57
C GLU A 691 -55.57 -30.17 20.96
N LEU A 692 -55.00 -28.97 21.07
CA LEU A 692 -55.77 -27.74 21.36
C LEU A 692 -56.73 -27.35 20.23
N ASP A 693 -56.33 -27.55 18.98
CA ASP A 693 -57.19 -27.30 17.80
C ASP A 693 -58.33 -28.32 17.75
N ALA A 694 -58.04 -29.58 18.08
CA ALA A 694 -59.05 -30.62 18.18
C ALA A 694 -60.04 -30.35 19.32
N ASP A 695 -59.59 -29.93 20.51
CA ASP A 695 -60.47 -29.62 21.65
C ASP A 695 -61.39 -28.42 21.37
N LEU A 696 -60.95 -27.44 20.56
CA LEU A 696 -61.79 -26.30 20.14
C LEU A 696 -62.91 -26.71 19.18
N ASP A 697 -62.73 -27.78 18.39
CA ASP A 697 -63.76 -28.31 17.48
C ASP A 697 -64.88 -29.09 18.22
N TRP A 698 -64.65 -29.56 19.46
CA TRP A 698 -65.69 -30.25 20.26
C TRP A 698 -66.55 -29.30 21.11
N ASP A 699 -66.11 -28.07 21.36
CA ASP A 699 -66.85 -27.09 22.18
C ASP A 699 -67.94 -26.32 21.39
N GLU A 700 -67.98 -26.41 20.05
CA GLU A 700 -69.02 -25.76 19.22
C GLU A 700 -70.30 -26.61 19.04
N GLU A 701 -70.30 -27.91 19.35
CA GLU A 701 -71.51 -28.75 19.18
C GLU A 701 -72.47 -28.78 20.39
N ASP A 702 -72.08 -28.26 21.57
CA ASP A 702 -72.89 -28.37 22.81
C ASP A 702 -73.69 -27.09 23.21
N GLN A 703 -73.82 -26.08 22.34
CA GLN A 703 -74.53 -24.82 22.67
C GLN A 703 -75.72 -24.40 21.80
N LEU A 704 -76.39 -25.32 21.08
CA LEU A 704 -77.61 -24.98 20.34
C LEU A 704 -78.75 -25.99 20.54
N ALA A 705 -79.26 -26.07 21.77
CA ALA A 705 -80.57 -26.65 22.04
C ALA A 705 -81.19 -26.08 23.33
N ASP A 706 -81.56 -24.80 23.36
CA ASP A 706 -82.84 -24.42 23.97
C ASP A 706 -83.31 -23.02 23.54
N ASP A 707 -84.61 -22.81 23.67
CA ASP A 707 -85.41 -21.59 23.51
C ASP A 707 -85.96 -21.28 22.11
N GLY A 708 -87.16 -21.82 21.90
CA GLY A 708 -88.06 -21.57 20.78
C GLY A 708 -88.87 -20.26 20.84
N GLU A 709 -89.48 -20.00 19.68
CA GLU A 709 -90.73 -19.29 19.39
C GLU A 709 -91.29 -18.29 20.44
N ALA A 710 -91.42 -17.00 20.04
CA ALA A 710 -92.66 -16.45 19.46
C ALA A 710 -92.88 -14.94 19.76
N GLU A 711 -93.35 -14.29 18.69
CA GLU A 711 -94.32 -13.19 18.63
C GLU A 711 -93.93 -11.71 18.81
N LEU A 712 -94.56 -10.96 17.90
CA LEU A 712 -94.57 -9.52 17.64
C LEU A 712 -95.14 -8.70 18.80
N LEU A 713 -94.37 -7.71 19.26
CA LEU A 713 -94.70 -6.26 19.24
C LEU A 713 -93.51 -5.42 19.68
#